data_AF-Q8IUR5-F1
#
_entry.id   AF-Q8IUR5-F1
#
_cell.length_a   1.000
_cell.length_b   1.000
_cell.length_c   1.000
_cell.angle_alpha   90.00
_cell.angle_beta   90.00
_cell.angle_gamma   90.00
#
_symmetry.space_group_name_H-M   'P 1'
#
loop_
_entity.id
_entity.type
_entity.pdbx_description
1 polymer ?
#
loop_
_entity_poly.entity_id
_entity_poly.type
_entity_poly.pdbx_seq_one_letter_code
_entity_poly.pdbx_strand_id
1 'polypeptide(L)'
;MVVTTSARGGGGDRTPSRRRGCGLAPAGAAALLAGASCLCYGRSLQGEFVHDDVWAIVNNPDVRPGAPLRWGIFTNDFWGKGMAENTSHKSYRPLCVLTFKLNIFLTGMNPFYFHAVNIILHCLVTLVLMYTCDKTVFKNRGLAFVTALLFAVHPIHTEAVAGIVGRADVLACLLFLLAFLSYNRSLDQGCVGGSFPSTVSPFFLLLSLFLGTCAMLVKETGITVFGVCLVYDLFSLSNKQDKSSNGALCPRSPQQPGSPQPSSLPGHPHRENGKQQRFPHKGAWGGCHSPLPPEPKSSGFPVSPRAVWSMMRFLTYSYLLAFNVWLLLAPVTLCYDWQVGSIPLVETIWDMRNLATIFLAVVMALLSLHCLAAFKRLEHKEVLVGLLFLVFPFIPASNLFFRVGFVVAERVLYMPSMGYCILFVHGLSKLCTWLNRCGATTLIVSTVLLLLLFSWKTVKQNEIWLSRESLFRSGVQTLPHNAKVHYNYANFLKDQGRNKEAIYHYRTALKLYPRHASALNNLGTLTRDTAEAKMYYQRALQLHPQHNRALFNLGNLLKSQEKKEEAITLLKDSIKYGPEFADAYSSLASLLAEQERFKEAEEIYQTGIKNCPDSSDLHNNYGVFLVDTGLPEKAVAHYQQAIKLSPSHHVAMVNLGRLYRSLGENSMAEEWYKRALQVAHKAEILSPLGALYYNTGRYEEALQIYQEAAALQPSQRELRLALAQVLAVMGQTKEAEKMTNHIVSEETGCLECYRLLSAIYSKQENHDKALDAIDKALQLKPKDPKVISELFFTKGNQLREQNLLDKAFESYRVAVQLNPDQAQAWMNMGGIQHIKGKYVSARAYYERALQLVPDSKLLKENLAKLDRLEKRLQEVREKDQT
;
A
#
# COMPACT_ATOMS: atom_id res chain seq x y z
N MET A 1 15.40 38.91 26.58
CA MET A 1 16.22 38.99 27.82
C MET A 1 17.25 40.08 27.62
N VAL A 2 16.96 41.32 28.04
CA VAL A 2 17.96 42.41 28.05
C VAL A 2 18.16 42.77 29.51
N VAL A 3 19.26 42.32 30.10
CA VAL A 3 19.64 42.68 31.47
C VAL A 3 20.48 43.95 31.39
N THR A 4 19.82 45.09 31.53
CA THR A 4 20.48 46.40 31.66
C THR A 4 21.21 46.45 32.99
N THR A 5 22.55 46.55 32.93
CA THR A 5 23.38 46.86 34.10
C THR A 5 23.50 48.38 34.21
N SER A 6 22.56 49.02 34.92
CA SER A 6 22.75 50.40 35.37
C SER A 6 23.65 50.40 36.61
N ALA A 7 24.88 50.88 36.43
CA ALA A 7 25.79 51.19 37.50
C ALA A 7 25.53 52.63 37.99
N ARG A 8 25.13 52.80 39.25
CA ARG A 8 25.57 53.90 40.14
C ARG A 8 24.78 53.92 41.47
N GLY A 9 25.54 53.93 42.57
CA GLY A 9 25.28 54.77 43.73
C GLY A 9 24.43 54.20 44.87
N GLY A 10 25.03 54.14 46.06
CA GLY A 10 24.31 54.23 47.34
C GLY A 10 24.51 53.03 48.26
N GLY A 11 25.28 53.24 49.34
CA GLY A 11 25.58 52.26 50.37
C GLY A 11 24.37 51.89 51.25
N GLY A 12 24.55 50.80 52.00
CA GLY A 12 23.60 50.33 53.01
C GLY A 12 23.67 48.82 53.17
N ASP A 13 24.37 48.37 54.21
CA ASP A 13 24.41 46.99 54.68
C ASP A 13 23.00 46.42 54.84
N ARG A 14 22.55 45.65 53.85
CA ARG A 14 21.52 44.63 54.01
C ARG A 14 22.02 43.37 53.35
N THR A 15 22.11 42.33 54.17
CA THR A 15 22.37 40.94 53.81
C THR A 15 21.80 40.61 52.43
N PRO A 16 22.57 39.95 51.54
CA PRO A 16 22.12 39.71 50.18
C PRO A 16 20.94 38.74 50.24
N SER A 17 19.73 39.29 50.20
CA SER A 17 18.57 38.55 49.75
C SER A 17 19.01 37.91 48.44
N ARG A 18 19.09 36.58 48.40
CA ARG A 18 19.29 35.79 47.18
C ARG A 18 18.52 36.51 46.09
N ARG A 19 19.21 37.23 45.20
CA ARG A 19 18.61 37.80 43.99
C ARG A 19 17.94 36.59 43.36
N ARG A 20 16.61 36.51 43.45
CA ARG A 20 15.79 35.57 42.70
C ARG A 20 16.09 35.94 41.26
N GLY A 21 17.13 35.33 40.68
CA GLY A 21 17.49 35.52 39.30
C GLY A 21 16.22 35.33 38.51
N CYS A 22 15.96 36.26 37.59
CA CYS A 22 14.82 36.27 36.69
C CYS A 22 14.94 35.08 35.70
N GLY A 23 14.97 33.87 36.24
CA GLY A 23 15.08 32.61 35.53
C GLY A 23 13.68 32.09 35.24
N LEU A 24 13.49 31.59 34.03
CA LEU A 24 12.24 30.99 33.57
C LEU A 24 11.80 29.90 34.56
N ALA A 25 10.61 30.07 35.14
CA ALA A 25 10.05 29.07 36.06
C ALA A 25 9.93 27.71 35.33
N PRO A 26 10.18 26.56 36.00
CA PRO A 26 10.13 25.24 35.36
C PRO A 26 8.84 24.97 34.58
N ALA A 27 7.70 25.36 35.14
CA ALA A 27 6.40 25.21 34.50
C ALA A 27 6.27 26.08 33.24
N GLY A 28 6.75 27.33 33.28
CA GLY A 28 6.77 28.23 32.13
C GLY A 28 7.70 27.73 31.02
N ALA A 29 8.87 27.20 31.40
CA ALA A 29 9.80 26.57 30.47
C ALA A 29 9.18 25.35 29.77
N ALA A 30 8.53 24.48 30.55
CA ALA A 30 7.84 23.31 30.03
C ALA A 30 6.69 23.69 29.07
N ALA A 31 5.87 24.68 29.44
CA ALA A 31 4.79 25.16 28.59
C ALA A 31 5.29 25.76 27.27
N LEU A 32 6.39 26.53 27.29
CA LEU A 32 6.99 27.09 26.07
C LEU A 32 7.57 26.00 25.16
N LEU A 33 8.23 24.99 25.72
CA LEU A 33 8.78 23.87 24.93
C LEU A 33 7.66 23.03 24.30
N ALA A 34 6.65 22.65 25.08
CA ALA A 34 5.50 21.92 24.58
C ALA A 34 4.74 22.74 23.52
N GLY A 35 4.56 24.04 23.75
CA GLY A 35 3.96 24.95 22.77
C GLY A 35 4.77 25.03 21.47
N ALA A 36 6.10 25.15 21.55
CA ALA A 36 6.99 25.19 20.38
C ALA A 36 6.92 23.88 19.58
N SER A 37 6.99 22.73 20.24
CA SER A 37 6.83 21.42 19.62
C SER A 37 5.44 21.28 18.95
N CYS A 38 4.36 21.60 19.66
CA CYS A 38 3.00 21.53 19.11
C CYS A 38 2.80 22.49 17.92
N LEU A 39 3.37 23.69 17.95
CA LEU A 39 3.28 24.62 16.82
C LEU A 39 4.08 24.13 15.60
N CYS A 40 5.27 23.57 15.82
CA CYS A 40 6.13 23.07 14.73
C CYS A 40 5.55 21.83 14.05
N TYR A 41 5.02 20.88 14.82
CA TYR A 41 4.54 19.59 14.31
C TYR A 41 3.02 19.50 14.19
N GLY A 42 2.25 20.47 14.69
CA GLY A 42 0.78 20.42 14.70
C GLY A 42 0.15 20.28 13.31
N ARG A 43 0.84 20.74 12.25
CA ARG A 43 0.40 20.50 10.87
C ARG A 43 0.32 19.01 10.52
N SER A 44 1.19 18.16 11.05
CA SER A 44 1.17 16.70 10.80
C SER A 44 -0.10 16.02 11.32
N LEU A 45 -0.88 16.63 12.22
CA LEU A 45 -2.17 16.08 12.66
C LEU A 45 -3.16 15.87 11.52
N GLN A 46 -3.03 16.64 10.44
CA GLN A 46 -3.86 16.53 9.24
C GLN A 46 -3.31 15.53 8.22
N GLY A 47 -2.25 14.78 8.58
CA GLY A 47 -1.60 13.82 7.71
C GLY A 47 -2.37 12.50 7.56
N GLU A 48 -2.12 11.83 6.43
CA GLU A 48 -2.59 10.47 6.14
C GLU A 48 -1.53 9.42 6.55
N PHE A 49 -1.88 8.13 6.49
CA PHE A 49 -0.86 7.08 6.50
C PHE A 49 -0.03 7.14 5.21
N VAL A 50 1.23 7.54 5.31
CA VAL A 50 2.13 7.72 4.16
C VAL A 50 3.32 6.78 4.22
N HIS A 51 3.87 6.45 3.04
CA HIS A 51 5.10 5.67 2.91
C HIS A 51 5.08 4.35 3.70
N ASP A 52 5.99 4.19 4.66
CA ASP A 52 6.16 3.01 5.50
C ASP A 52 4.96 2.77 6.44
N ASP A 53 4.16 3.81 6.75
CA ASP A 53 2.96 3.68 7.60
C ASP A 53 1.94 2.72 6.99
N VAL A 54 1.84 2.70 5.66
CA VAL A 54 0.92 1.82 4.93
C VAL A 54 1.25 0.35 5.21
N TRP A 55 2.53 -0.01 5.27
CA TRP A 55 2.94 -1.39 5.50
C TRP A 55 3.03 -1.76 6.96
N ALA A 56 3.50 -0.85 7.81
CA ALA A 56 3.65 -1.10 9.24
C ALA A 56 2.32 -1.07 10.00
N ILE A 57 1.29 -0.39 9.45
CA ILE A 57 0.01 -0.18 10.12
C ILE A 57 -1.16 -0.70 9.27
N VAL A 58 -1.40 -0.12 8.09
CA VAL A 58 -2.62 -0.41 7.31
C VAL A 58 -2.66 -1.87 6.83
N ASN A 59 -1.53 -2.35 6.28
CA ASN A 59 -1.42 -3.70 5.74
C ASN A 59 -0.90 -4.72 6.75
N ASN A 60 -0.50 -4.29 7.95
CA ASN A 60 0.12 -5.15 8.95
C ASN A 60 -0.94 -6.02 9.65
N PRO A 61 -0.90 -7.36 9.52
CA PRO A 61 -1.89 -8.25 10.13
C PRO A 61 -1.92 -8.18 11.66
N ASP A 62 -0.81 -7.83 12.32
CA ASP A 62 -0.72 -7.84 13.78
C ASP A 62 -1.52 -6.72 14.45
N VAL A 63 -1.81 -5.64 13.70
CA VAL A 63 -2.47 -4.44 14.22
C VAL A 63 -3.89 -4.24 13.67
N ARG A 64 -4.37 -5.10 12.75
CA ARG A 64 -5.72 -4.96 12.17
C ARG A 64 -6.82 -4.95 13.26
N PRO A 65 -7.94 -4.21 13.04
CA PRO A 65 -9.11 -4.31 13.89
C PRO A 65 -9.59 -5.77 14.00
N GLY A 66 -9.73 -6.28 15.23
CA GLY A 66 -10.14 -7.66 15.49
C GLY A 66 -9.00 -8.70 15.50
N ALA A 67 -7.77 -8.35 15.12
CA ALA A 67 -6.64 -9.26 15.26
C ALA A 67 -6.43 -9.59 16.75
N PRO A 68 -6.40 -10.88 17.16
CA PRO A 68 -6.26 -11.24 18.57
C PRO A 68 -4.99 -10.61 19.17
N LEU A 69 -5.00 -10.26 20.46
CA LEU A 69 -3.83 -9.77 21.21
C LEU A 69 -2.66 -10.78 21.29
N ARG A 70 -2.77 -11.92 20.62
CA ARG A 70 -1.86 -13.08 20.73
C ARG A 70 -0.59 -12.90 19.89
N TRP A 71 0.48 -13.52 20.41
CA TRP A 71 1.81 -13.94 19.90
C TRP A 71 2.41 -13.34 18.60
N GLY A 72 1.65 -13.01 17.57
CA GLY A 72 2.16 -12.49 16.29
C GLY A 72 3.13 -11.31 16.48
N ILE A 73 2.73 -10.31 17.29
CA ILE A 73 3.57 -9.14 17.62
C ILE A 73 4.96 -9.51 18.16
N PHE A 74 5.06 -10.62 18.90
CA PHE A 74 6.31 -11.06 19.53
C PHE A 74 7.07 -12.12 18.71
N THR A 75 6.48 -12.64 17.63
CA THR A 75 7.12 -13.61 16.72
C THR A 75 7.40 -13.04 15.33
N ASN A 76 6.76 -11.93 14.98
CA ASN A 76 6.87 -11.27 13.70
C ASN A 76 7.88 -10.12 13.72
N ASP A 77 8.28 -9.68 12.53
CA ASP A 77 8.97 -8.42 12.38
C ASP A 77 8.01 -7.21 12.45
N PHE A 78 8.59 -6.02 12.42
CA PHE A 78 7.89 -4.73 12.48
C PHE A 78 6.78 -4.55 11.42
N TRP A 79 6.83 -5.31 10.33
CA TRP A 79 5.88 -5.22 9.20
C TRP A 79 4.82 -6.33 9.24
N GLY A 80 4.84 -7.19 10.27
CA GLY A 80 3.87 -8.27 10.47
C GLY A 80 4.20 -9.58 9.77
N LYS A 81 5.46 -9.80 9.39
CA LYS A 81 5.91 -11.06 8.78
C LYS A 81 6.60 -11.98 9.78
N GLY A 82 6.44 -13.29 9.63
CA GLY A 82 7.10 -14.27 10.49
C GLY A 82 8.62 -14.11 10.48
N MET A 83 9.24 -14.00 11.65
CA MET A 83 10.69 -13.77 11.76
C MET A 83 11.54 -14.88 11.12
N ALA A 84 11.01 -16.09 10.95
CA ALA A 84 11.69 -17.19 10.27
C ALA A 84 11.64 -17.08 8.73
N GLU A 85 10.70 -16.33 8.17
CA GLU A 85 10.50 -16.26 6.72
C GLU A 85 11.64 -15.54 6.00
N ASN A 86 12.02 -16.03 4.83
CA ASN A 86 13.04 -15.40 3.98
C ASN A 86 12.63 -14.00 3.48
N THR A 87 11.34 -13.70 3.46
CA THR A 87 10.80 -12.40 3.02
C THR A 87 10.68 -11.38 4.15
N SER A 88 10.99 -11.77 5.39
CA SER A 88 10.99 -10.88 6.56
C SER A 88 12.15 -9.89 6.49
N HIS A 89 11.88 -8.64 6.88
CA HIS A 89 12.88 -7.59 7.01
C HIS A 89 13.78 -7.78 8.25
N LYS A 90 13.40 -8.68 9.16
CA LYS A 90 14.12 -9.03 10.41
C LYS A 90 14.24 -7.89 11.42
N SER A 91 13.46 -6.81 11.27
CA SER A 91 13.39 -5.73 12.25
C SER A 91 12.43 -6.11 13.38
N TYR A 92 12.95 -6.48 14.55
CA TYR A 92 12.15 -6.88 15.70
C TYR A 92 11.84 -5.69 16.61
N ARG A 93 10.57 -5.24 16.64
CA ARG A 93 10.13 -4.04 17.40
C ARG A 93 8.76 -4.23 18.07
N PRO A 94 8.57 -5.29 18.87
CA PRO A 94 7.27 -5.70 19.38
C PRO A 94 6.57 -4.61 20.21
N LEU A 95 7.30 -3.85 21.03
CA LEU A 95 6.70 -2.81 21.87
C LEU A 95 6.20 -1.63 21.05
N CYS A 96 6.88 -1.29 19.94
CA CYS A 96 6.41 -0.26 19.02
C CYS A 96 5.10 -0.69 18.35
N VAL A 97 5.06 -1.91 17.81
CA VAL A 97 3.86 -2.48 17.17
C VAL A 97 2.69 -2.58 18.16
N LEU A 98 2.96 -2.95 19.41
CA LEU A 98 1.96 -2.96 20.47
C LEU A 98 1.34 -1.57 20.70
N THR A 99 2.12 -0.49 20.59
CA THR A 99 1.56 0.87 20.70
C THR A 99 0.65 1.23 19.52
N PHE A 100 0.92 0.74 18.31
CA PHE A 100 0.01 0.94 17.17
C PHE A 100 -1.29 0.19 17.40
N LYS A 101 -1.21 -1.06 17.87
CA LYS A 101 -2.40 -1.86 18.23
C LYS A 101 -3.24 -1.20 19.32
N LEU A 102 -2.60 -0.68 20.37
CA LEU A 102 -3.28 0.06 21.43
C LEU A 102 -3.94 1.33 20.87
N ASN A 103 -3.27 2.04 19.97
CA ASN A 103 -3.85 3.22 19.30
C ASN A 103 -5.12 2.85 18.54
N ILE A 104 -5.10 1.78 17.75
CA ILE A 104 -6.24 1.29 16.97
C ILE A 104 -7.37 0.84 17.89
N PHE A 105 -7.05 0.16 18.98
CA PHE A 105 -8.03 -0.26 19.98
C PHE A 105 -8.77 0.93 20.61
N LEU A 106 -8.06 2.03 20.88
CA LEU A 106 -8.63 3.21 21.54
C LEU A 106 -9.34 4.18 20.59
N THR A 107 -8.81 4.37 19.38
CA THR A 107 -9.24 5.46 18.47
C THR A 107 -9.54 5.01 17.05
N GLY A 108 -9.49 3.70 16.78
CA GLY A 108 -9.64 3.15 15.43
C GLY A 108 -8.49 3.50 14.48
N MET A 109 -8.74 3.34 13.18
CA MET A 109 -7.78 3.58 12.10
C MET A 109 -7.71 5.06 11.66
N ASN A 110 -8.04 6.02 12.53
CA ASN A 110 -7.97 7.44 12.18
C ASN A 110 -6.52 7.97 12.37
N PRO A 111 -5.82 8.40 11.30
CA PRO A 111 -4.42 8.84 11.35
C PRO A 111 -4.17 10.00 12.32
N PHE A 112 -5.15 10.88 12.52
CA PHE A 112 -5.03 12.05 13.40
C PHE A 112 -4.49 11.68 14.79
N TYR A 113 -5.03 10.60 15.38
CA TYR A 113 -4.65 10.19 16.73
C TYR A 113 -3.25 9.54 16.77
N PHE A 114 -2.81 8.94 15.68
CA PHE A 114 -1.45 8.41 15.60
C PHE A 114 -0.41 9.53 15.57
N HIS A 115 -0.65 10.57 14.79
CA HIS A 115 0.19 11.78 14.76
C HIS A 115 0.15 12.49 16.11
N ALA A 116 -1.02 12.61 16.75
CA ALA A 116 -1.15 13.23 18.07
C ALA A 116 -0.27 12.52 19.12
N VAL A 117 -0.25 11.19 19.14
CA VAL A 117 0.61 10.41 20.03
C VAL A 117 2.10 10.71 19.76
N ASN A 118 2.53 10.80 18.52
CA ASN A 118 3.93 11.11 18.19
C ASN A 118 4.33 12.53 18.63
N ILE A 119 3.44 13.52 18.46
CA ILE A 119 3.66 14.90 18.93
C ILE A 119 3.76 14.93 20.47
N ILE A 120 2.88 14.22 21.17
CA ILE A 120 2.93 14.11 22.64
C ILE A 120 4.25 13.47 23.07
N LEU A 121 4.66 12.37 22.43
CA LEU A 121 5.93 11.71 22.71
C LEU A 121 7.13 12.65 22.44
N HIS A 122 7.11 13.44 21.37
CA HIS A 122 8.17 14.41 21.08
C HIS A 122 8.21 15.53 22.13
N CYS A 123 7.06 16.01 22.61
CA CYS A 123 6.99 16.94 23.74
C CYS A 123 7.60 16.32 25.01
N LEU A 124 7.25 15.06 25.32
CA LEU A 124 7.81 14.35 26.48
C LEU A 124 9.33 14.18 26.36
N VAL A 125 9.85 13.78 25.20
CA VAL A 125 11.30 13.70 24.96
C VAL A 125 11.96 15.06 25.20
N THR A 126 11.39 16.13 24.65
CA THR A 126 11.92 17.49 24.80
C THR A 126 11.96 17.92 26.26
N LEU A 127 10.91 17.65 27.04
CA LEU A 127 10.84 17.98 28.47
C LEU A 127 11.82 17.14 29.31
N VAL A 128 11.93 15.84 29.02
CA VAL A 128 12.88 14.95 29.71
C VAL A 128 14.32 15.29 29.33
N LEU A 129 14.58 15.73 28.10
CA LEU A 129 15.88 16.24 27.68
C LEU A 129 16.23 17.54 28.41
N MET A 130 15.28 18.48 28.54
CA MET A 130 15.47 19.69 29.36
C MET A 130 15.83 19.33 30.79
N TYR A 131 15.10 18.38 31.39
CA TYR A 131 15.35 17.92 32.76
C TYR A 131 16.72 17.23 32.89
N THR A 132 17.09 16.37 31.93
CA THR A 132 18.42 15.76 31.85
C THR A 132 19.49 16.85 31.79
N CYS A 133 19.31 17.84 30.93
CA CYS A 133 20.25 18.93 30.79
C CYS A 133 20.36 19.80 32.05
N ASP A 134 19.26 20.09 32.77
CA ASP A 134 19.23 20.85 34.04
C ASP A 134 19.91 20.08 35.19
N LYS A 135 19.83 18.75 35.20
CA LYS A 135 20.31 17.92 36.32
C LYS A 135 21.70 17.36 36.12
N THR A 136 22.08 17.00 34.89
CA THR A 136 23.29 16.22 34.64
C THR A 136 24.30 16.94 33.76
N VAL A 137 23.88 17.92 32.95
CA VAL A 137 24.72 18.53 31.91
C VAL A 137 25.16 19.95 32.27
N PHE A 138 24.22 20.88 32.37
CA PHE A 138 24.51 22.31 32.57
C PHE A 138 24.27 22.72 34.02
N LYS A 139 25.14 23.61 34.53
CA LYS A 139 24.91 24.30 35.82
C LYS A 139 23.79 25.35 35.75
N ASN A 140 23.52 25.89 34.56
CA ASN A 140 22.53 26.93 34.33
C ASN A 140 21.32 26.37 33.59
N ARG A 141 20.14 26.44 34.22
CA ARG A 141 18.86 26.04 33.63
C ARG A 141 18.55 26.73 32.30
N GLY A 142 18.99 27.98 32.13
CA GLY A 142 18.79 28.71 30.87
C GLY A 142 19.43 28.00 29.68
N LEU A 143 20.61 27.39 29.87
CA LEU A 143 21.27 26.60 28.83
C LEU A 143 20.51 25.31 28.54
N ALA A 144 20.05 24.62 29.59
CA ALA A 144 19.19 23.43 29.44
C ALA A 144 17.90 23.72 28.65
N PHE A 145 17.28 24.88 28.91
CA PHE A 145 16.11 25.33 28.17
C PHE A 145 16.44 25.62 26.69
N VAL A 146 17.53 26.32 26.39
CA VAL A 146 17.94 26.61 25.00
C VAL A 146 18.29 25.31 24.25
N THR A 147 18.96 24.36 24.90
CA THR A 147 19.25 23.03 24.31
C THR A 147 17.96 22.28 23.97
N ALA A 148 17.01 22.25 24.89
CA ALA A 148 15.72 21.61 24.65
C ALA A 148 14.90 22.35 23.60
N LEU A 149 14.96 23.68 23.54
CA LEU A 149 14.26 24.47 22.53
C LEU A 149 14.85 24.23 21.12
N LEU A 150 16.18 24.16 21.01
CA LEU A 150 16.85 23.82 19.76
C LEU A 150 16.45 22.43 19.28
N PHE A 151 16.38 21.46 20.20
CA PHE A 151 15.89 20.11 19.91
C PHE A 151 14.42 20.13 19.49
N ALA A 152 13.55 20.84 20.22
CA ALA A 152 12.10 20.88 20.01
C ALA A 152 11.67 21.37 18.62
N VAL A 153 12.50 22.16 17.95
CA VAL A 153 12.17 22.81 16.67
C VAL A 153 13.06 22.35 15.52
N HIS A 154 13.92 21.34 15.73
CA HIS A 154 14.93 20.95 14.76
C HIS A 154 14.33 20.24 13.53
N PRO A 155 14.57 20.71 12.30
CA PRO A 155 13.92 20.13 11.11
C PRO A 155 14.23 18.66 10.84
N ILE A 156 15.43 18.20 11.24
CA ILE A 156 15.85 16.80 11.09
C ILE A 156 14.91 15.79 11.77
N HIS A 157 14.11 16.22 12.74
CA HIS A 157 13.17 15.35 13.44
C HIS A 157 11.87 15.13 12.69
N THR A 158 11.63 15.84 11.59
CA THR A 158 10.32 15.79 10.91
C THR A 158 9.96 14.38 10.46
N GLU A 159 10.91 13.61 9.91
CA GLU A 159 10.66 12.19 9.57
C GLU A 159 10.30 11.35 10.82
N ALA A 160 10.99 11.57 11.95
CA ALA A 160 10.76 10.80 13.18
C ALA A 160 9.44 11.16 13.88
N VAL A 161 8.99 12.41 13.78
CA VAL A 161 7.79 12.90 14.48
C VAL A 161 6.55 12.85 13.59
N ALA A 162 6.64 13.37 12.36
CA ALA A 162 5.51 13.43 11.43
C ALA A 162 5.21 12.07 10.79
N GLY A 163 6.24 11.29 10.42
CA GLY A 163 6.06 9.90 9.99
C GLY A 163 5.59 9.04 11.17
N ILE A 164 4.46 8.35 11.04
CA ILE A 164 3.86 7.64 12.18
C ILE A 164 4.79 6.52 12.65
N VAL A 165 5.40 5.77 11.73
CA VAL A 165 6.41 4.75 12.05
C VAL A 165 7.63 5.29 12.79
N GLY A 166 7.91 6.60 12.68
CA GLY A 166 8.92 7.32 13.43
C GLY A 166 8.69 7.28 14.95
N ARG A 167 7.51 6.83 15.41
CA ARG A 167 7.24 6.49 16.81
C ARG A 167 8.32 5.60 17.42
N ALA A 168 8.89 4.67 16.63
CA ALA A 168 10.00 3.83 17.08
C ALA A 168 11.20 4.67 17.56
N ASP A 169 11.52 5.76 16.87
CA ASP A 169 12.60 6.68 17.22
C ASP A 169 12.26 7.52 18.45
N VAL A 170 11.08 8.14 18.45
CA VAL A 170 10.68 9.08 19.51
C VAL A 170 10.46 8.35 20.84
N LEU A 171 9.77 7.21 20.82
CA LEU A 171 9.50 6.42 22.04
C LEU A 171 10.77 5.76 22.58
N ALA A 172 11.63 5.21 21.72
CA ALA A 172 12.91 4.66 22.16
C ALA A 172 13.81 5.76 22.75
N CYS A 173 13.75 6.99 22.22
CA CYS A 173 14.49 8.13 22.76
C CYS A 173 13.99 8.55 24.15
N LEU A 174 12.67 8.56 24.36
CA LEU A 174 12.09 8.82 25.68
C LEU A 174 12.56 7.79 26.70
N LEU A 175 12.48 6.51 26.37
CA LEU A 175 12.91 5.41 27.24
C LEU A 175 14.42 5.43 27.48
N PHE A 176 15.22 5.78 26.47
CA PHE A 176 16.67 5.98 26.57
C PHE A 176 17.00 7.06 27.62
N LEU A 177 16.34 8.23 27.55
CA LEU A 177 16.59 9.31 28.51
C LEU A 177 16.15 8.92 29.94
N LEU A 178 15.00 8.27 30.08
CA LEU A 178 14.50 7.80 31.38
C LEU A 178 15.41 6.72 31.98
N ALA A 179 15.95 5.81 31.16
CA ALA A 179 16.94 4.83 31.59
C ALA A 179 18.22 5.51 32.07
N PHE A 180 18.77 6.45 31.29
CA PHE A 180 19.95 7.22 31.69
C PHE A 180 19.74 8.02 33.00
N LEU A 181 18.58 8.65 33.18
CA LEU A 181 18.24 9.36 34.41
C LEU A 181 18.07 8.41 35.61
N SER A 182 17.48 7.23 35.40
CA SER A 182 17.30 6.21 36.44
C SER A 182 18.66 5.66 36.87
N TYR A 183 19.56 5.38 35.91
CA TYR A 183 20.93 4.98 36.21
C TYR A 183 21.68 6.03 37.03
N ASN A 184 21.63 7.31 36.63
CA ASN A 184 22.24 8.40 37.38
C ASN A 184 21.69 8.54 38.81
N ARG A 185 20.45 8.13 39.05
CA ARG A 185 19.83 8.10 40.39
C ARG A 185 20.18 6.86 41.21
N SER A 186 20.60 5.77 40.58
CA SER A 186 21.01 4.56 41.31
C SER A 186 22.40 4.66 41.92
N LEU A 187 23.24 5.58 41.44
CA LEU A 187 24.64 5.72 41.86
C LEU A 187 24.81 6.65 43.05
N ASP A 188 25.73 6.30 43.96
CA ASP A 188 26.20 7.22 45.00
C ASP A 188 27.10 8.30 44.39
N GLN A 189 26.64 9.55 44.41
CA GLN A 189 27.49 10.66 44.00
C GLN A 189 28.60 10.94 45.04
N GLY A 190 28.38 10.55 46.30
CA GLY A 190 29.24 10.82 47.46
C GLY A 190 30.45 9.89 47.64
N CYS A 191 30.45 8.67 47.08
CA CYS A 191 31.47 7.66 47.37
C CYS A 191 32.89 8.08 46.93
N VAL A 192 33.79 8.47 47.83
CA VAL A 192 35.09 9.12 47.54
C VAL A 192 36.21 8.16 47.06
N GLY A 193 35.97 6.85 46.98
CA GLY A 193 36.99 5.85 46.62
C GLY A 193 37.13 5.55 45.12
N GLY A 194 38.28 4.98 44.72
CA GLY A 194 38.57 4.50 43.35
C GLY A 194 37.84 3.23 42.90
N SER A 195 36.75 2.85 43.58
CA SER A 195 35.88 1.72 43.20
C SER A 195 34.67 2.23 42.43
N PHE A 196 34.08 1.39 41.56
CA PHE A 196 32.77 1.64 40.93
C PHE A 196 31.79 2.28 41.95
N PRO A 197 31.01 3.32 41.59
CA PRO A 197 30.09 3.91 42.53
C PRO A 197 29.15 2.83 43.05
N SER A 198 29.02 2.77 44.37
CA SER A 198 28.10 1.84 45.00
C SER A 198 26.67 2.15 44.53
N THR A 199 25.91 1.10 44.29
CA THR A 199 24.50 1.23 43.96
C THR A 199 23.75 1.61 45.25
N VAL A 200 23.32 2.86 45.37
CA VAL A 200 22.50 3.37 46.50
C VAL A 200 21.07 2.88 46.39
N SER A 201 20.57 2.75 45.16
CA SER A 201 19.20 2.29 44.91
C SER A 201 19.19 1.19 43.86
N PRO A 202 19.18 -0.08 44.30
CA PRO A 202 18.99 -1.22 43.40
C PRO A 202 17.70 -1.10 42.58
N PHE A 203 16.66 -0.50 43.15
CA PHE A 203 15.41 -0.21 42.45
C PHE A 203 15.62 0.64 41.20
N PHE A 204 16.32 1.78 41.31
CA PHE A 204 16.58 2.63 40.14
C PHE A 204 17.52 1.98 39.12
N LEU A 205 18.43 1.11 39.56
CA LEU A 205 19.27 0.34 38.65
C LEU A 205 18.43 -0.68 37.86
N LEU A 206 17.56 -1.44 38.53
CA LEU A 206 16.62 -2.35 37.88
C LEU A 206 15.66 -1.62 36.94
N LEU A 207 15.17 -0.44 37.35
CA LEU A 207 14.34 0.41 36.50
C LEU A 207 15.10 0.88 35.26
N SER A 208 16.37 1.26 35.38
CA SER A 208 17.22 1.61 34.23
C SER A 208 17.39 0.43 33.27
N LEU A 209 17.65 -0.77 33.79
CA LEU A 209 17.78 -1.99 32.99
C LEU A 209 16.47 -2.33 32.26
N PHE A 210 15.35 -2.22 32.96
CA PHE A 210 14.02 -2.42 32.39
C PHE A 210 13.74 -1.42 31.28
N LEU A 211 13.90 -0.11 31.54
CA LEU A 211 13.64 0.95 30.57
C LEU A 211 14.57 0.87 29.35
N GLY A 212 15.86 0.56 29.55
CA GLY A 212 16.81 0.38 28.44
C GLY A 212 16.47 -0.85 27.58
N THR A 213 15.99 -1.93 28.20
CA THR A 213 15.50 -3.11 27.48
C THR A 213 14.21 -2.78 26.71
N CYS A 214 13.28 -2.03 27.30
CA CYS A 214 12.11 -1.54 26.60
C CYS A 214 12.49 -0.62 25.43
N ALA A 215 13.48 0.26 25.59
CA ALA A 215 13.97 1.11 24.50
C ALA A 215 14.46 0.28 23.33
N MET A 216 15.26 -0.76 23.60
CA MET A 216 15.75 -1.72 22.60
C MET A 216 14.61 -2.48 21.89
N LEU A 217 13.56 -2.87 22.62
CA LEU A 217 12.39 -3.58 22.08
C LEU A 217 11.41 -2.65 21.33
N VAL A 218 11.53 -1.34 21.50
CA VAL A 218 10.85 -0.33 20.67
C VAL A 218 11.67 -0.07 19.41
N LYS A 219 12.99 0.12 19.55
CA LYS A 219 13.94 0.26 18.46
C LYS A 219 15.33 -0.22 18.88
N GLU A 220 15.98 -0.97 18.01
CA GLU A 220 17.29 -1.58 18.23
C GLU A 220 18.36 -0.59 18.72
N THR A 221 18.31 0.68 18.31
CA THR A 221 19.24 1.74 18.76
C THR A 221 19.14 2.03 20.26
N GLY A 222 18.03 1.69 20.92
CA GLY A 222 17.85 1.86 22.36
C GLY A 222 18.88 1.13 23.22
N ILE A 223 19.49 0.05 22.70
CA ILE A 223 20.57 -0.69 23.40
C ILE A 223 21.78 0.19 23.75
N THR A 224 21.98 1.27 23.00
CA THR A 224 23.13 2.16 23.14
C THR A 224 23.16 2.90 24.48
N VAL A 225 22.02 2.97 25.20
CA VAL A 225 21.96 3.60 26.53
C VAL A 225 22.86 2.90 27.54
N PHE A 226 23.01 1.57 27.45
CA PHE A 226 23.87 0.82 28.37
C PHE A 226 25.35 1.17 28.14
N GLY A 227 25.75 1.30 26.87
CA GLY A 227 27.10 1.77 26.52
C GLY A 227 27.35 3.21 26.99
N VAL A 228 26.35 4.08 26.85
CA VAL A 228 26.41 5.46 27.36
C VAL A 228 26.56 5.49 28.88
N CYS A 229 25.76 4.73 29.62
CA CYS A 229 25.85 4.64 31.08
C CYS A 229 27.22 4.12 31.53
N LEU A 230 27.72 3.04 30.91
CA LEU A 230 29.01 2.44 31.24
C LEU A 230 30.17 3.41 31.00
N VAL A 231 30.22 4.07 29.84
CA VAL A 231 31.28 5.05 29.57
C VAL A 231 31.14 6.29 30.44
N TYR A 232 29.92 6.78 30.65
CA TYR A 232 29.67 7.89 31.56
C TYR A 232 30.20 7.61 32.98
N ASP A 233 30.07 6.37 33.46
CA ASP A 233 30.58 5.94 34.77
C ASP A 233 32.10 5.73 34.79
N LEU A 234 32.68 5.07 33.77
CA LEU A 234 34.14 4.92 33.65
C LEU A 234 34.87 6.26 33.69
N PHE A 235 34.33 7.26 33.00
CA PHE A 235 34.85 8.61 33.12
C PHE A 235 34.63 9.14 34.55
N SER A 236 33.43 9.02 35.12
CA SER A 236 33.16 9.43 36.51
C SER A 236 34.12 8.83 37.57
N LEU A 237 34.63 7.62 37.34
CA LEU A 237 35.51 6.84 38.21
C LEU A 237 36.99 7.21 38.15
N SER A 238 37.55 7.39 36.94
CA SER A 238 38.99 7.63 36.72
C SER A 238 39.53 8.87 37.46
N ASN A 239 38.64 9.70 38.00
CA ASN A 239 38.93 10.94 38.71
C ASN A 239 38.98 10.81 40.25
N LYS A 240 38.24 9.86 40.85
CA LYS A 240 38.28 9.69 42.32
C LYS A 240 39.58 9.02 42.78
N GLN A 241 40.20 8.24 41.90
CA GLN A 241 41.51 7.62 42.14
C GLN A 241 42.65 8.65 42.23
N ASP A 242 42.66 9.69 41.38
CA ASP A 242 43.71 10.73 41.42
C ASP A 242 43.58 11.65 42.65
N LYS A 243 42.37 11.90 43.16
CA LYS A 243 42.19 12.64 44.43
C LYS A 243 42.50 11.80 45.66
N SER A 244 42.21 10.50 45.64
CA SER A 244 42.52 9.60 46.75
C SER A 244 44.02 9.29 46.86
N SER A 245 44.75 9.25 45.75
CA SER A 245 46.20 9.04 45.77
C SER A 245 46.98 10.20 46.42
N ASN A 246 46.39 11.39 46.50
CA ASN A 246 46.98 12.53 47.21
C ASN A 246 46.53 12.67 48.69
N GLY A 247 45.73 11.74 49.22
CA GLY A 247 45.02 11.97 50.50
C GLY A 247 45.14 10.92 51.60
N ALA A 248 45.78 9.76 51.39
CA ALA A 248 45.82 8.71 52.41
C ALA A 248 47.21 8.09 52.57
N LEU A 249 48.10 8.82 53.25
CA LEU A 249 49.23 8.24 53.97
C LEU A 249 48.67 7.50 55.21
N CYS A 250 48.21 6.27 55.03
CA CYS A 250 47.96 5.38 56.17
C CYS A 250 49.27 4.63 56.47
N PRO A 251 49.80 4.68 57.71
CA PRO A 251 51.14 4.19 58.03
C PRO A 251 51.14 2.67 58.07
N ARG A 252 51.92 2.05 57.18
CA ARG A 252 52.25 0.62 57.26
C ARG A 252 53.43 0.42 58.22
N SER A 253 53.15 -0.23 59.33
CA SER A 253 54.13 -0.94 60.16
C SER A 253 54.65 -2.20 59.45
N PRO A 254 55.84 -2.70 59.82
CA PRO A 254 56.62 -3.63 59.00
C PRO A 254 56.47 -5.08 59.45
N GLN A 255 56.45 -6.02 58.49
CA GLN A 255 57.02 -7.36 58.64
C GLN A 255 57.06 -8.10 57.28
N GLN A 256 58.28 -8.24 56.76
CA GLN A 256 58.99 -9.47 56.32
C GLN A 256 58.30 -10.63 55.55
N PRO A 257 59.10 -11.45 54.83
CA PRO A 257 58.81 -11.86 53.45
C PRO A 257 58.44 -13.34 53.29
N GLY A 258 57.79 -13.65 52.18
CA GLY A 258 57.58 -15.02 51.69
C GLY A 258 57.17 -15.01 50.22
N SER A 259 58.02 -15.61 49.39
CA SER A 259 57.77 -16.13 48.03
C SER A 259 56.66 -17.21 48.03
N PRO A 260 56.22 -17.80 46.89
CA PRO A 260 56.69 -17.66 45.50
C PRO A 260 55.58 -17.43 44.45
N GLN A 261 56.05 -17.12 43.23
CA GLN A 261 55.31 -17.03 41.98
C GLN A 261 54.67 -18.39 41.57
N PRO A 262 53.43 -18.39 41.03
CA PRO A 262 52.95 -19.47 40.18
C PRO A 262 53.29 -19.18 38.72
N SER A 263 53.96 -20.14 38.13
CA SER A 263 54.31 -20.27 36.72
C SER A 263 53.08 -20.35 35.81
N SER A 264 53.24 -19.71 34.66
CA SER A 264 52.42 -19.77 33.46
C SER A 264 52.37 -21.18 32.84
N LEU A 265 51.17 -21.63 32.48
CA LEU A 265 50.90 -22.73 31.53
C LEU A 265 49.81 -22.29 30.53
N PRO A 266 49.77 -22.88 29.32
CA PRO A 266 49.76 -22.10 28.09
C PRO A 266 48.42 -22.15 27.35
N GLY A 267 48.13 -21.06 26.65
CA GLY A 267 46.98 -20.92 25.76
C GLY A 267 47.12 -21.76 24.50
N HIS A 268 46.19 -22.70 24.32
CA HIS A 268 45.93 -23.38 23.06
C HIS A 268 45.27 -22.43 22.04
N PRO A 269 45.83 -22.27 20.83
CA PRO A 269 45.14 -21.55 19.76
C PRO A 269 44.22 -22.53 19.02
N HIS A 270 42.91 -22.41 19.25
CA HIS A 270 41.90 -23.10 18.46
C HIS A 270 41.81 -22.48 17.05
N ARG A 271 42.30 -23.26 16.09
CA ARG A 271 42.16 -23.12 14.65
C ARG A 271 40.73 -23.51 14.26
N GLU A 272 39.83 -22.54 14.07
CA GLU A 272 38.52 -22.81 13.47
C GLU A 272 38.55 -22.55 11.96
N ASN A 273 38.35 -23.66 11.24
CA ASN A 273 38.31 -23.76 9.80
C ASN A 273 37.16 -22.96 9.20
N GLY A 274 37.47 -22.20 8.15
CA GLY A 274 36.50 -21.54 7.32
C GLY A 274 35.53 -22.51 6.65
N LYS A 275 34.25 -22.38 6.99
CA LYS A 275 33.14 -22.75 6.11
C LYS A 275 32.45 -21.46 5.67
N GLN A 276 32.90 -20.94 4.52
CA GLN A 276 32.19 -19.90 3.78
C GLN A 276 30.85 -20.47 3.27
N GLN A 277 29.81 -20.41 4.09
CA GLN A 277 28.44 -20.59 3.61
C GLN A 277 28.05 -19.35 2.78
N ARG A 278 28.02 -19.53 1.46
CA ARG A 278 27.46 -18.58 0.50
C ARG A 278 25.98 -18.37 0.85
N PHE A 279 25.63 -17.20 1.39
CA PHE A 279 24.24 -16.75 1.51
C PHE A 279 23.64 -16.54 0.11
N PRO A 280 22.56 -17.25 -0.27
CA PRO A 280 21.89 -17.02 -1.54
C PRO A 280 21.00 -15.76 -1.48
N HIS A 281 20.83 -15.17 -2.66
CA HIS A 281 20.29 -13.84 -2.92
C HIS A 281 18.88 -13.58 -2.38
N LYS A 282 18.72 -12.38 -1.81
CA LYS A 282 17.51 -11.77 -1.27
C LYS A 282 16.38 -11.70 -2.32
N GLY A 283 15.26 -12.34 -2.00
CA GLY A 283 14.01 -12.30 -2.76
C GLY A 283 13.09 -11.15 -2.37
N ALA A 284 12.45 -10.60 -3.39
CA ALA A 284 11.07 -10.12 -3.41
C ALA A 284 10.60 -9.06 -2.40
N TRP A 285 11.32 -7.94 -2.28
CA TRP A 285 10.69 -6.60 -2.18
C TRP A 285 11.52 -5.66 -3.05
N GLY A 286 10.87 -4.72 -3.74
CA GLY A 286 11.47 -3.81 -4.73
C GLY A 286 12.54 -2.83 -4.21
N GLY A 287 13.26 -3.17 -3.14
CA GLY A 287 14.55 -2.59 -2.82
C GLY A 287 15.50 -2.88 -3.96
N CYS A 288 15.69 -1.89 -4.83
CA CYS A 288 16.71 -1.90 -5.87
C CYS A 288 18.08 -2.01 -5.19
N HIS A 289 18.57 -3.22 -4.95
CA HIS A 289 19.98 -3.43 -4.71
C HIS A 289 20.68 -3.01 -6.01
N SER A 290 21.37 -1.87 -5.99
CA SER A 290 22.30 -1.50 -7.06
C SER A 290 23.29 -2.66 -7.25
N PRO A 291 23.29 -3.38 -8.39
CA PRO A 291 24.43 -4.20 -8.72
C PRO A 291 25.62 -3.27 -8.93
N LEU A 292 26.80 -3.77 -8.59
CA LEU A 292 28.09 -3.09 -8.76
C LEU A 292 28.12 -2.35 -10.11
N PRO A 293 28.48 -1.05 -10.18
CA PRO A 293 28.83 -0.41 -11.44
C PRO A 293 29.84 -1.26 -12.21
N PRO A 294 29.85 -1.12 -13.56
CA PRO A 294 30.73 -1.90 -14.42
C PRO A 294 32.16 -1.84 -13.88
N GLU A 295 32.85 -2.99 -13.91
CA GLU A 295 34.27 -3.05 -13.54
C GLU A 295 35.00 -1.91 -14.24
N PRO A 296 35.79 -1.09 -13.50
CA PRO A 296 36.54 -0.03 -14.12
C PRO A 296 37.39 -0.65 -15.23
N LYS A 297 37.15 -0.21 -16.48
CA LYS A 297 37.92 -0.62 -17.64
C LYS A 297 39.39 -0.51 -17.26
N SER A 298 40.14 -1.60 -17.38
CA SER A 298 41.53 -1.70 -16.96
C SER A 298 42.40 -0.66 -17.67
N SER A 299 42.46 0.56 -17.13
CA SER A 299 43.40 1.57 -17.55
C SER A 299 44.71 1.30 -16.79
N GLY A 300 45.55 0.41 -17.31
CA GLY A 300 47.01 0.34 -17.11
C GLY A 300 47.61 0.35 -15.69
N PHE A 301 46.84 0.45 -14.61
CA PHE A 301 47.33 0.51 -13.23
C PHE A 301 47.18 -0.85 -12.54
N PRO A 302 48.22 -1.39 -11.86
CA PRO A 302 48.23 -2.73 -11.30
C PRO A 302 47.49 -2.82 -9.95
N VAL A 303 46.34 -2.17 -9.82
CA VAL A 303 45.51 -2.25 -8.61
C VAL A 303 44.36 -3.21 -8.86
N SER A 304 44.22 -4.24 -8.01
CA SER A 304 43.12 -5.20 -8.15
C SER A 304 41.75 -4.48 -8.07
N PRO A 305 40.75 -4.87 -8.87
CA PRO A 305 39.40 -4.28 -8.82
C PRO A 305 38.80 -4.29 -7.41
N ARG A 306 39.10 -5.33 -6.62
CA ARG A 306 38.67 -5.44 -5.22
C ARG A 306 39.24 -4.35 -4.32
N ALA A 307 40.52 -4.00 -4.51
CA ALA A 307 41.15 -2.93 -3.75
C ALA A 307 40.51 -1.57 -4.08
N VAL A 308 40.26 -1.30 -5.37
CA VAL A 308 39.55 -0.08 -5.81
C VAL A 308 38.16 -0.01 -5.17
N TRP A 309 37.39 -1.10 -5.23
CA TRP A 309 36.07 -1.20 -4.60
C TRP A 309 36.08 -1.00 -3.09
N SER A 310 37.07 -1.57 -2.41
CA SER A 310 37.24 -1.42 -0.97
C SER A 310 37.56 0.04 -0.60
N MET A 311 38.43 0.68 -1.39
CA MET A 311 38.79 2.09 -1.23
C MET A 311 37.58 3.00 -1.43
N MET A 312 36.85 2.87 -2.56
CA MET A 312 35.65 3.68 -2.82
C MET A 312 34.61 3.53 -1.71
N ARG A 313 34.42 2.31 -1.19
CA ARG A 313 33.52 2.05 -0.08
C ARG A 313 33.97 2.78 1.19
N PHE A 314 35.25 2.66 1.55
CA PHE A 314 35.81 3.32 2.71
C PHE A 314 35.64 4.84 2.62
N LEU A 315 36.06 5.45 1.52
CA LEU A 315 35.95 6.90 1.30
C LEU A 315 34.49 7.36 1.37
N THR A 316 33.58 6.63 0.72
CA THR A 316 32.14 6.96 0.73
C THR A 316 31.58 6.86 2.15
N TYR A 317 31.83 5.77 2.87
CA TYR A 317 31.31 5.58 4.23
C TYR A 317 31.85 6.63 5.20
N SER A 318 33.13 7.00 5.09
CA SER A 318 33.70 8.08 5.88
C SER A 318 33.06 9.43 5.56
N TYR A 319 32.81 9.72 4.28
CA TYR A 319 32.08 10.93 3.88
C TYR A 319 30.62 10.94 4.38
N LEU A 320 29.95 9.79 4.43
CA LEU A 320 28.58 9.73 4.96
C LEU A 320 28.50 10.17 6.42
N LEU A 321 29.56 10.01 7.22
CA LEU A 321 29.60 10.58 8.58
C LEU A 321 29.55 12.11 8.53
N ALA A 322 30.38 12.73 7.68
CA ALA A 322 30.38 14.18 7.49
C ALA A 322 29.06 14.69 6.92
N PHE A 323 28.44 13.93 6.01
CA PHE A 323 27.14 14.26 5.47
C PHE A 323 26.02 14.22 6.53
N ASN A 324 26.01 13.21 7.42
CA ASN A 324 25.04 13.15 8.51
C ASN A 324 25.21 14.31 9.50
N VAL A 325 26.45 14.71 9.81
CA VAL A 325 26.71 15.89 10.63
C VAL A 325 26.29 17.18 9.91
N TRP A 326 26.48 17.27 8.60
CA TRP A 326 25.97 18.37 7.80
C TRP A 326 24.44 18.49 7.87
N LEU A 327 23.71 17.37 7.87
CA LEU A 327 22.25 17.38 8.06
C LEU A 327 21.82 17.90 9.45
N LEU A 328 22.65 17.73 10.49
CA LEU A 328 22.39 18.35 11.80
C LEU A 328 22.69 19.86 11.80
N LEU A 329 23.76 20.28 11.12
CA LEU A 329 24.19 21.69 11.07
C LEU A 329 23.30 22.55 10.16
N ALA A 330 22.94 22.02 8.99
CA ALA A 330 22.21 22.73 7.94
C ALA A 330 21.15 21.79 7.31
N PRO A 331 20.02 21.52 8.01
CA PRO A 331 18.92 20.68 7.52
C PRO A 331 18.08 21.38 6.43
N VAL A 332 18.74 21.81 5.35
CA VAL A 332 18.14 22.54 4.22
C VAL A 332 17.55 21.55 3.22
N THR A 333 18.35 20.55 2.84
CA THR A 333 17.98 19.50 1.87
C THR A 333 17.58 18.26 2.64
N LEU A 334 16.27 18.05 2.79
CA LEU A 334 15.68 16.89 3.46
C LEU A 334 14.82 16.09 2.47
N CYS A 335 14.97 14.77 2.50
CA CYS A 335 14.24 13.81 1.69
C CYS A 335 13.98 12.51 2.48
N TYR A 336 12.80 11.91 2.25
CA TYR A 336 12.43 10.65 2.88
C TYR A 336 13.22 9.44 2.35
N ASP A 337 13.91 9.55 1.21
CA ASP A 337 14.67 8.44 0.60
C ASP A 337 15.95 8.92 -0.10
N TRP A 338 17.11 8.51 0.45
CA TRP A 338 18.45 8.84 -0.04
C TRP A 338 19.12 7.70 -0.83
N GLN A 339 18.36 6.75 -1.38
CA GLN A 339 18.93 5.62 -2.14
C GLN A 339 19.25 5.98 -3.61
N VAL A 340 19.72 4.98 -4.38
CA VAL A 340 19.84 4.98 -5.85
C VAL A 340 20.43 6.28 -6.43
N GLY A 341 21.71 6.53 -6.16
CA GLY A 341 22.44 7.65 -6.76
C GLY A 341 22.20 9.02 -6.11
N SER A 342 21.40 9.11 -5.06
CA SER A 342 21.19 10.37 -4.30
C SER A 342 22.50 10.97 -3.77
N ILE A 343 23.42 10.11 -3.35
CA ILE A 343 24.78 10.50 -2.97
C ILE A 343 25.75 9.74 -3.88
N PRO A 344 26.43 10.42 -4.82
CA PRO A 344 27.42 9.80 -5.67
C PRO A 344 28.54 9.15 -4.86
N LEU A 345 29.10 8.04 -5.33
CA LEU A 345 30.23 7.39 -4.67
C LEU A 345 31.44 8.34 -4.64
N VAL A 346 32.25 8.25 -3.58
CA VAL A 346 33.55 8.93 -3.50
C VAL A 346 34.58 8.00 -4.15
N GLU A 347 34.94 8.30 -5.39
CA GLU A 347 35.71 7.38 -6.23
C GLU A 347 37.23 7.53 -6.05
N THR A 348 37.70 8.72 -5.67
CA THR A 348 39.12 9.02 -5.54
C THR A 348 39.44 9.73 -4.23
N ILE A 349 40.70 9.64 -3.79
CA ILE A 349 41.20 10.36 -2.60
C ILE A 349 41.21 11.88 -2.85
N TRP A 350 41.33 12.31 -4.12
CA TRP A 350 41.34 13.71 -4.53
C TRP A 350 39.96 14.35 -4.62
N ASP A 351 38.89 13.59 -4.34
CA ASP A 351 37.55 14.15 -4.25
C ASP A 351 37.47 15.18 -3.11
N MET A 352 36.98 16.38 -3.42
CA MET A 352 36.87 17.48 -2.46
C MET A 352 36.00 17.13 -1.25
N ARG A 353 35.09 16.17 -1.38
CA ARG A 353 34.27 15.65 -0.26
C ARG A 353 35.12 15.01 0.84
N ASN A 354 36.32 14.52 0.52
CA ASN A 354 37.25 14.02 1.53
C ASN A 354 37.77 15.15 2.44
N LEU A 355 37.79 16.41 2.00
CA LEU A 355 38.11 17.54 2.88
C LEU A 355 37.06 17.69 3.98
N ALA A 356 35.77 17.49 3.68
CA ALA A 356 34.72 17.49 4.69
C ALA A 356 34.88 16.33 5.69
N THR A 357 35.27 15.16 5.20
CA THR A 357 35.61 13.99 6.04
C THR A 357 36.78 14.28 6.98
N ILE A 358 37.88 14.82 6.44
CA ILE A 358 39.07 15.17 7.23
C ILE A 358 38.74 16.27 8.24
N PHE A 359 38.00 17.30 7.83
CA PHE A 359 37.55 18.36 8.73
C PHE A 359 36.73 17.80 9.89
N LEU A 360 35.77 16.92 9.62
CA LEU A 360 35.01 16.25 10.68
C LEU A 360 35.93 15.44 11.60
N ALA A 361 36.86 14.66 11.04
CA ALA A 361 37.78 13.84 11.83
C ALA A 361 38.64 14.70 12.76
N VAL A 362 39.15 15.84 12.28
CA VAL A 362 39.90 16.80 13.09
C VAL A 362 39.02 17.40 14.19
N VAL A 363 37.80 17.85 13.87
CA VAL A 363 36.87 18.38 14.88
C VAL A 363 36.54 17.34 15.95
N MET A 364 36.24 16.10 15.57
CA MET A 364 35.95 15.02 16.51
C MET A 364 37.17 14.63 17.35
N ALA A 365 38.37 14.64 16.77
CA ALA A 365 39.62 14.40 17.50
C ALA A 365 39.89 15.51 18.51
N LEU A 366 39.72 16.78 18.13
CA LEU A 366 39.87 17.94 19.02
C LEU A 366 38.84 17.93 20.14
N LEU A 367 37.56 17.61 19.85
CA LEU A 367 36.52 17.47 20.88
C LEU A 367 36.83 16.31 21.84
N SER A 368 37.34 15.18 21.34
CA SER A 368 37.72 14.04 22.16
C SER A 368 38.94 14.35 23.04
N LEU A 369 39.96 15.01 22.48
CA LEU A 369 41.12 15.50 23.22
C LEU A 369 40.73 16.56 24.25
N HIS A 370 39.84 17.48 23.90
CA HIS A 370 39.30 18.47 24.82
C HIS A 370 38.50 17.80 25.93
N CYS A 371 37.68 16.79 25.61
CA CYS A 371 36.96 16.00 26.60
C CYS A 371 37.95 15.33 27.56
N LEU A 372 38.99 14.67 27.06
CA LEU A 372 40.04 14.05 27.87
C LEU A 372 40.79 15.09 28.73
N ALA A 373 41.12 16.25 28.18
CA ALA A 373 41.87 17.30 28.87
C ALA A 373 41.03 18.07 29.91
N ALA A 374 39.78 18.41 29.59
CA ALA A 374 38.85 19.07 30.49
C ALA A 374 38.41 18.12 31.62
N PHE A 375 38.32 16.82 31.33
CA PHE A 375 38.02 15.81 32.33
C PHE A 375 39.13 15.67 33.39
N LYS A 376 40.41 15.75 32.99
CA LYS A 376 41.55 15.86 33.93
C LYS A 376 41.41 17.03 34.91
N ARG A 377 40.56 18.04 34.61
CA ARG A 377 40.35 19.24 35.42
C ARG A 377 38.98 19.31 36.11
N LEU A 378 38.11 18.28 36.03
CA LEU A 378 36.72 18.35 36.52
C LEU A 378 35.87 19.44 35.84
N GLU A 379 36.30 19.93 34.69
CA GLU A 379 35.60 20.95 33.92
C GLU A 379 34.92 20.27 32.71
N HIS A 380 33.70 20.70 32.39
CA HIS A 380 33.02 20.42 31.13
C HIS A 380 32.36 19.04 30.92
N LYS A 381 31.51 18.59 31.86
CA LYS A 381 30.60 17.42 31.68
C LYS A 381 29.71 17.53 30.43
N GLU A 382 29.45 18.76 30.00
CA GLU A 382 28.69 19.10 28.81
C GLU A 382 29.26 18.42 27.55
N VAL A 383 30.58 18.43 27.37
CA VAL A 383 31.24 17.86 26.18
C VAL A 383 31.16 16.33 26.22
N LEU A 384 31.37 15.71 27.38
CA LEU A 384 31.26 14.26 27.55
C LEU A 384 29.85 13.77 27.22
N VAL A 385 28.82 14.31 27.87
CA VAL A 385 27.43 13.89 27.62
C VAL A 385 27.02 14.21 26.19
N GLY A 386 27.43 15.36 25.66
CA GLY A 386 27.21 15.74 24.27
C GLY A 386 27.79 14.73 23.28
N LEU A 387 29.05 14.30 23.46
CA LEU A 387 29.68 13.28 22.62
C LEU A 387 29.05 11.90 22.79
N LEU A 388 28.71 11.49 24.02
CA LEU A 388 28.04 10.21 24.28
C LEU A 388 26.69 10.15 23.57
N PHE A 389 25.85 11.18 23.73
CA PHE A 389 24.53 11.23 23.10
C PHE A 389 24.59 11.43 21.58
N LEU A 390 25.68 12.00 21.05
CA LEU A 390 25.88 12.16 19.61
C LEU A 390 26.35 10.85 18.95
N VAL A 391 27.37 10.21 19.53
CA VAL A 391 28.08 9.09 18.89
C VAL A 391 27.37 7.77 19.13
N PHE A 392 27.05 7.42 20.38
CA PHE A 392 26.57 6.08 20.72
C PHE A 392 25.26 5.72 20.02
N PRO A 393 24.20 6.55 20.05
CA PRO A 393 22.96 6.25 19.35
C PRO A 393 23.12 6.13 17.83
N PHE A 394 24.17 6.72 17.25
CA PHE A 394 24.46 6.64 15.82
C PHE A 394 25.26 5.38 15.41
N ILE A 395 26.00 4.75 16.33
CA ILE A 395 26.86 3.59 16.04
C ILE A 395 26.11 2.48 15.25
N PRO A 396 24.89 2.04 15.64
CA PRO A 396 24.19 1.00 14.90
C PRO A 396 23.84 1.40 13.45
N ALA A 397 23.68 2.70 13.18
CA ALA A 397 23.36 3.26 11.86
C ALA A 397 24.60 3.70 11.06
N SER A 398 25.80 3.67 11.66
CA SER A 398 27.03 4.25 11.10
C SER A 398 27.67 3.47 9.95
N ASN A 399 27.17 2.27 9.62
CA ASN A 399 27.82 1.32 8.71
C ASN A 399 29.21 0.79 9.16
N LEU A 400 29.69 1.14 10.36
CA LEU A 400 31.02 0.75 10.85
C LEU A 400 31.10 -0.75 11.21
N PHE A 401 30.18 -1.22 12.05
CA PHE A 401 30.15 -2.61 12.51
C PHE A 401 29.17 -3.48 11.72
N PHE A 402 28.05 -2.89 11.28
CA PHE A 402 26.97 -3.58 10.57
C PHE A 402 26.56 -2.75 9.37
N ARG A 403 26.40 -3.41 8.21
CA ARG A 403 25.86 -2.74 7.03
C ARG A 403 24.36 -2.57 7.19
N VAL A 404 23.89 -1.32 7.17
CA VAL A 404 22.45 -1.02 7.20
C VAL A 404 21.89 -0.97 5.78
N GLY A 405 20.58 -1.19 5.64
CA GLY A 405 19.88 -1.25 4.34
C GLY A 405 19.64 0.10 3.65
N PHE A 406 20.22 1.19 4.14
CA PHE A 406 20.05 2.55 3.62
C PHE A 406 21.38 3.32 3.60
N VAL A 407 21.46 4.37 2.77
CA VAL A 407 22.64 5.24 2.68
C VAL A 407 22.60 6.31 3.77
N VAL A 408 21.49 7.05 3.82
CA VAL A 408 21.16 8.06 4.83
C VAL A 408 19.67 7.93 5.15
N ALA A 409 19.31 8.13 6.41
CA ALA A 409 17.92 8.21 6.88
C ALA A 409 17.84 9.26 7.98
N GLU A 410 16.98 10.27 7.84
CA GLU A 410 16.98 11.44 8.72
C GLU A 410 16.54 11.05 10.13
N ARG A 411 15.57 10.14 10.23
CA ARG A 411 15.10 9.59 11.51
C ARG A 411 16.20 9.01 12.40
N VAL A 412 17.29 8.48 11.83
CA VAL A 412 18.41 7.93 12.65
C VAL A 412 19.19 9.01 13.39
N LEU A 413 19.04 10.28 12.99
CA LEU A 413 19.66 11.43 13.63
C LEU A 413 18.80 12.02 14.76
N TYR A 414 17.60 11.50 15.01
CA TYR A 414 16.74 11.97 16.10
C TYR A 414 17.43 11.86 17.48
N MET A 415 17.91 10.68 17.88
CA MET A 415 18.64 10.54 19.15
C MET A 415 20.02 11.24 19.14
N PRO A 416 20.88 11.07 18.10
CA PRO A 416 22.16 11.78 17.99
C PRO A 416 22.05 13.31 18.11
N SER A 417 20.94 13.88 17.64
CA SER A 417 20.73 15.33 17.71
C SER A 417 20.66 15.87 19.14
N MET A 418 20.35 15.05 20.15
CA MET A 418 20.43 15.47 21.56
C MET A 418 21.87 15.88 21.91
N GLY A 419 22.84 15.07 21.52
CA GLY A 419 24.26 15.36 21.73
C GLY A 419 24.72 16.58 20.96
N TYR A 420 24.29 16.71 19.70
CA TYR A 420 24.51 17.92 18.90
C TYR A 420 23.98 19.18 19.58
N CYS A 421 22.73 19.18 20.05
CA CYS A 421 22.13 20.35 20.70
C CYS A 421 22.87 20.74 21.99
N ILE A 422 23.36 19.75 22.75
CA ILE A 422 24.18 19.99 23.95
C ILE A 422 25.50 20.66 23.56
N LEU A 423 26.22 20.11 22.58
CA LEU A 423 27.52 20.63 22.14
C LEU A 423 27.39 22.04 21.52
N PHE A 424 26.35 22.27 20.72
CA PHE A 424 26.06 23.57 20.13
C PHE A 424 25.85 24.64 21.20
N VAL A 425 24.97 24.38 22.18
CA VAL A 425 24.67 25.35 23.25
C VAL A 425 25.86 25.54 24.20
N HIS A 426 26.64 24.49 24.45
CA HIS A 426 27.89 24.62 25.19
C HIS A 426 28.88 25.56 24.48
N GLY A 427 29.11 25.34 23.18
CA GLY A 427 29.96 26.19 22.34
C GLY A 427 29.47 27.63 22.29
N LEU A 428 28.15 27.83 22.12
CA LEU A 428 27.49 29.14 22.15
C LEU A 428 27.75 29.86 23.48
N SER A 429 27.57 29.17 24.61
CA SER A 429 27.81 29.74 25.94
C SER A 429 29.26 30.16 26.11
N LYS A 430 30.22 29.36 25.63
CA LYS A 430 31.65 29.68 25.70
C LYS A 430 32.00 30.87 24.81
N LEU A 431 31.48 30.92 23.60
CA LEU A 431 31.71 32.02 22.67
C LEU A 431 31.13 33.34 23.21
N CYS A 432 29.94 33.30 23.81
CA CYS A 432 29.35 34.46 24.51
C CYS A 432 30.21 34.98 25.66
N THR A 433 30.94 34.10 26.37
CA THR A 433 31.85 34.54 27.45
C THR A 433 33.14 35.16 26.94
N TRP A 434 33.54 34.85 25.70
CA TRP A 434 34.76 35.37 25.08
C TRP A 434 34.53 36.69 24.32
N LEU A 435 33.33 36.88 23.76
CA LEU A 435 32.97 38.08 23.01
C LEU A 435 32.66 39.28 23.92
N ASN A 436 32.87 40.49 23.38
CA ASN A 436 32.38 41.71 24.02
C ASN A 436 30.84 41.77 24.01
N ARG A 437 30.24 42.74 24.72
CA ARG A 437 28.77 42.87 24.82
C ARG A 437 28.06 42.95 23.46
N CYS A 438 28.64 43.66 22.50
CA CYS A 438 28.08 43.78 21.15
C CYS A 438 28.10 42.42 20.44
N GLY A 439 29.25 41.74 20.42
CA GLY A 439 29.42 40.42 19.81
C GLY A 439 28.55 39.35 20.45
N ALA A 440 28.43 39.33 21.78
CA ALA A 440 27.54 38.43 22.50
C ALA A 440 26.07 38.70 22.15
N THR A 441 25.67 39.97 22.02
CA THR A 441 24.30 40.33 21.62
C THR A 441 24.01 39.88 20.18
N THR A 442 24.93 40.14 19.24
CA THR A 442 24.82 39.67 17.86
C THR A 442 24.69 38.15 17.80
N LEU A 443 25.51 37.43 18.56
CA LEU A 443 25.48 35.96 18.60
C LEU A 443 24.15 35.41 19.16
N ILE A 444 23.60 36.04 20.19
CA ILE A 444 22.27 35.70 20.73
C ILE A 444 21.18 35.97 19.69
N VAL A 445 21.20 37.13 19.03
CA VAL A 445 20.23 37.48 17.97
C VAL A 445 20.32 36.48 16.80
N SER A 446 21.52 36.13 16.37
CA SER A 446 21.74 35.10 15.33
C SER A 446 21.20 33.72 15.75
N THR A 447 21.36 33.36 17.02
CA THR A 447 20.80 32.10 17.55
C THR A 447 19.28 32.11 17.57
N VAL A 448 18.65 33.23 17.95
CA VAL A 448 17.19 33.39 17.90
C VAL A 448 16.70 33.31 16.45
N LEU A 449 17.39 33.94 15.50
CA LEU A 449 17.07 33.84 14.08
C LEU A 449 17.19 32.39 13.58
N LEU A 450 18.24 31.67 13.97
CA LEU A 450 18.42 30.25 13.64
C LEU A 450 17.25 29.40 14.16
N LEU A 451 16.83 29.60 15.41
CA LEU A 451 15.67 28.90 15.99
C LEU A 451 14.37 29.20 15.24
N LEU A 452 14.17 30.45 14.80
CA LEU A 452 13.01 30.82 13.97
C LEU A 452 13.06 30.16 12.59
N LEU A 453 14.24 30.13 11.94
CA LEU A 453 14.44 29.45 10.66
C LEU A 453 14.21 27.94 10.78
N PHE A 454 14.69 27.32 11.86
CA PHE A 454 14.46 25.91 12.15
C PHE A 454 12.98 25.65 12.40
N SER A 455 12.30 26.47 13.20
CA SER A 455 10.86 26.36 13.41
C SER A 455 10.08 26.46 12.10
N TRP A 456 10.40 27.46 11.26
CA TRP A 456 9.78 27.62 9.94
C TRP A 456 10.04 26.43 9.02
N LYS A 457 11.29 25.97 8.92
CA LYS A 457 11.66 24.81 8.10
C LYS A 457 10.98 23.54 8.59
N THR A 458 10.85 23.34 9.90
CA THR A 458 10.12 22.22 10.50
C THR A 458 8.64 22.28 10.13
N VAL A 459 7.97 23.43 10.30
CA VAL A 459 6.57 23.61 9.87
C VAL A 459 6.42 23.29 8.39
N LYS A 460 7.32 23.79 7.54
CA LYS A 460 7.29 23.53 6.09
C LYS A 460 7.53 22.07 5.75
N GLN A 461 8.43 21.40 6.47
CA GLN A 461 8.74 19.99 6.27
C GLN A 461 7.54 19.12 6.68
N ASN A 462 6.78 19.50 7.70
CA ASN A 462 5.56 18.78 8.09
C ASN A 462 4.49 18.78 6.98
N GLU A 463 4.42 19.82 6.14
CA GLU A 463 3.49 19.84 4.99
C GLU A 463 3.80 18.73 3.97
N ILE A 464 5.06 18.32 3.85
CA ILE A 464 5.48 17.26 2.92
C ILE A 464 4.92 15.90 3.36
N TRP A 465 4.76 15.68 4.66
CA TRP A 465 4.27 14.43 5.25
C TRP A 465 2.74 14.33 5.31
N LEU A 466 1.99 15.30 4.77
CA LEU A 466 0.53 15.28 4.81
C LEU A 466 -0.09 14.17 3.96
N SER A 467 0.45 13.92 2.77
CA SER A 467 -0.08 12.91 1.86
C SER A 467 1.01 12.17 1.10
N ARG A 468 0.67 11.01 0.53
CA ARG A 468 1.59 10.26 -0.33
C ARG A 468 2.06 11.09 -1.52
N GLU A 469 1.18 11.92 -2.09
CA GLU A 469 1.54 12.79 -3.21
C GLU A 469 2.54 13.87 -2.81
N SER A 470 2.30 14.59 -1.70
CA SER A 470 3.21 15.65 -1.25
C SER A 470 4.60 15.09 -0.97
N LEU A 471 4.66 13.89 -0.38
CA LEU A 471 5.90 13.19 -0.06
C LEU A 471 6.66 12.79 -1.32
N PHE A 472 6.01 12.12 -2.27
CA PHE A 472 6.64 11.70 -3.52
C PHE A 472 7.05 12.88 -4.41
N ARG A 473 6.20 13.91 -4.52
CA ARG A 473 6.51 15.13 -5.25
C ARG A 473 7.73 15.83 -4.66
N SER A 474 7.81 15.95 -3.33
CA SER A 474 8.99 16.51 -2.67
C SER A 474 10.23 15.67 -2.92
N GLY A 475 10.14 14.34 -2.91
CA GLY A 475 11.28 13.47 -3.19
C GLY A 475 11.87 13.71 -4.58
N VAL A 476 11.02 13.82 -5.60
CA VAL A 476 11.44 14.13 -6.97
C VAL A 476 12.03 15.54 -7.09
N GLN A 477 11.48 16.53 -6.39
CA GLN A 477 11.99 17.90 -6.40
C GLN A 477 13.35 18.03 -5.70
N THR A 478 13.51 17.36 -4.56
CA THR A 478 14.75 17.42 -3.76
C THR A 478 15.85 16.58 -4.39
N LEU A 479 15.54 15.38 -4.89
CA LEU A 479 16.51 14.42 -5.44
C LEU A 479 16.07 13.94 -6.84
N PRO A 480 16.10 14.81 -7.87
CA PRO A 480 15.64 14.47 -9.23
C PRO A 480 16.49 13.41 -9.93
N HIS A 481 17.65 13.04 -9.37
CA HIS A 481 18.52 11.98 -9.90
C HIS A 481 18.29 10.63 -9.23
N ASN A 482 17.40 10.55 -8.22
CA ASN A 482 17.07 9.29 -7.56
C ASN A 482 15.99 8.55 -8.37
N ALA A 483 16.37 7.47 -9.06
CA ALA A 483 15.44 6.71 -9.88
C ALA A 483 14.27 6.11 -9.07
N LYS A 484 14.48 5.81 -7.78
CA LYS A 484 13.47 5.20 -6.90
C LYS A 484 12.36 6.18 -6.54
N VAL A 485 12.67 7.47 -6.32
CA VAL A 485 11.61 8.47 -6.05
C VAL A 485 10.73 8.69 -7.29
N HIS A 486 11.33 8.70 -8.48
CA HIS A 486 10.57 8.74 -9.74
C HIS A 486 9.68 7.50 -9.91
N TYR A 487 10.22 6.30 -9.68
CA TYR A 487 9.46 5.06 -9.76
C TYR A 487 8.29 5.01 -8.76
N ASN A 488 8.52 5.42 -7.51
CA ASN A 488 7.48 5.45 -6.48
C ASN A 488 6.39 6.48 -6.81
N TYR A 489 6.76 7.66 -7.29
CA TYR A 489 5.79 8.66 -7.73
C TYR A 489 4.99 8.16 -8.94
N ALA A 490 5.65 7.50 -9.90
CA ALA A 490 4.98 6.90 -11.05
C ALA A 490 3.94 5.83 -10.63
N ASN A 491 4.26 4.96 -9.65
CA ASN A 491 3.29 4.00 -9.13
C ASN A 491 2.07 4.70 -8.53
N PHE A 492 2.30 5.73 -7.71
CA PHE A 492 1.20 6.51 -7.14
C PHE A 492 0.33 7.16 -8.23
N LEU A 493 0.94 7.81 -9.21
CA LEU A 493 0.23 8.44 -10.34
C LEU A 493 -0.57 7.42 -11.15
N LYS A 494 0.00 6.23 -11.37
CA LYS A 494 -0.69 5.12 -12.03
C LYS A 494 -1.93 4.69 -11.24
N ASP A 495 -1.79 4.52 -9.93
CA ASP A 495 -2.90 4.10 -9.07
C ASP A 495 -4.01 5.18 -8.99
N GLN A 496 -3.67 6.45 -9.26
CA GLN A 496 -4.64 7.56 -9.43
C GLN A 496 -5.20 7.70 -10.86
N GLY A 497 -4.83 6.80 -11.79
CA GLY A 497 -5.24 6.88 -13.20
C GLY A 497 -4.56 7.98 -14.03
N ARG A 498 -3.58 8.70 -13.46
CA ARG A 498 -2.78 9.75 -14.13
C ARG A 498 -1.67 9.13 -14.99
N ASN A 499 -2.08 8.32 -15.96
CA ASN A 499 -1.21 7.43 -16.73
C ASN A 499 -0.13 8.18 -17.53
N LYS A 500 -0.44 9.36 -18.10
CA LYS A 500 0.55 10.15 -18.86
C LYS A 500 1.72 10.60 -18.00
N GLU A 501 1.43 11.06 -16.79
CA GLU A 501 2.46 11.50 -15.84
C GLU A 501 3.22 10.29 -15.26
N ALA A 502 2.52 9.18 -14.98
CA ALA A 502 3.14 7.94 -14.57
C ALA A 502 4.17 7.45 -15.62
N ILE A 503 3.81 7.45 -16.90
CA ILE A 503 4.71 7.09 -18.01
C ILE A 503 5.95 8.01 -18.04
N TYR A 504 5.78 9.32 -17.87
CA TYR A 504 6.90 10.26 -17.80
C TYR A 504 7.87 9.88 -16.66
N HIS A 505 7.37 9.67 -15.45
CA HIS A 505 8.22 9.33 -14.31
C HIS A 505 8.85 7.93 -14.43
N TYR A 506 8.15 6.93 -14.98
CA TYR A 506 8.76 5.62 -15.28
C TYR A 506 9.90 5.74 -16.30
N ARG A 507 9.72 6.52 -17.37
CA ARG A 507 10.77 6.77 -18.36
C ARG A 507 11.96 7.50 -17.75
N THR A 508 11.73 8.50 -16.89
CA THR A 508 12.82 9.17 -16.16
C THR A 508 13.53 8.22 -15.20
N ALA A 509 12.81 7.38 -14.45
CA ALA A 509 13.40 6.34 -13.61
C ALA A 509 14.28 5.38 -14.42
N LEU A 510 13.86 4.99 -15.63
CA LEU A 510 14.63 4.13 -16.53
C LEU A 510 15.81 4.85 -17.19
N LYS A 511 15.72 6.16 -17.45
CA LYS A 511 16.87 6.96 -17.91
C LYS A 511 17.96 7.02 -16.83
N LEU A 512 17.56 7.19 -15.57
CA LEU A 512 18.48 7.26 -14.42
C LEU A 512 19.01 5.87 -14.02
N TYR A 513 18.17 4.84 -14.13
CA TYR A 513 18.54 3.45 -13.81
C TYR A 513 17.98 2.48 -14.87
N PRO A 514 18.69 2.25 -15.99
CA PRO A 514 18.22 1.42 -17.11
C PRO A 514 17.98 -0.06 -16.81
N ARG A 515 18.43 -0.53 -15.63
CA ARG A 515 18.26 -1.92 -15.16
C ARG A 515 17.06 -2.10 -14.21
N HIS A 516 16.15 -1.12 -14.14
CA HIS A 516 14.99 -1.17 -13.26
C HIS A 516 13.86 -2.07 -13.81
N ALA A 517 13.93 -3.38 -13.62
CA ALA A 517 12.92 -4.31 -14.17
C ALA A 517 11.47 -3.99 -13.76
N SER A 518 11.20 -3.59 -12.51
CA SER A 518 9.83 -3.24 -12.11
C SER A 518 9.29 -1.99 -12.80
N ALA A 519 10.15 -1.01 -13.15
CA ALA A 519 9.73 0.16 -13.91
C ALA A 519 9.45 -0.21 -15.37
N LEU A 520 10.25 -1.11 -15.96
CA LEU A 520 9.96 -1.68 -17.30
C LEU A 520 8.62 -2.41 -17.30
N ASN A 521 8.39 -3.31 -16.33
CA ASN A 521 7.14 -4.03 -16.19
C ASN A 521 5.94 -3.07 -16.10
N ASN A 522 5.99 -2.08 -15.20
CA ASN A 522 4.86 -1.17 -15.00
C ASN A 522 4.67 -0.21 -16.19
N LEU A 523 5.74 0.12 -16.91
CA LEU A 523 5.62 0.85 -18.17
C LEU A 523 4.89 0.00 -19.21
N GLY A 524 5.22 -1.29 -19.32
CA GLY A 524 4.51 -2.25 -20.18
C GLY A 524 3.01 -2.31 -19.92
N THR A 525 2.56 -2.23 -18.66
CA THR A 525 1.13 -2.26 -18.32
C THR A 525 0.38 -0.97 -18.68
N LEU A 526 1.09 0.12 -18.94
CA LEU A 526 0.51 1.41 -19.32
C LEU A 526 0.60 1.69 -20.83
N THR A 527 1.36 0.89 -21.56
CA THR A 527 1.55 1.04 -22.99
C THR A 527 0.39 0.42 -23.76
N ARG A 528 -0.17 1.16 -24.72
CA ARG A 528 -1.25 0.68 -25.61
C ARG A 528 -0.73 -0.16 -26.77
N ASP A 529 0.50 0.10 -27.21
CA ASP A 529 1.18 -0.69 -28.22
C ASP A 529 1.62 -2.04 -27.64
N THR A 530 1.03 -3.12 -28.15
CA THR A 530 1.30 -4.49 -27.69
C THR A 530 2.72 -4.96 -28.00
N ALA A 531 3.33 -4.48 -29.09
CA ALA A 531 4.71 -4.82 -29.43
C ALA A 531 5.69 -4.13 -28.47
N GLU A 532 5.45 -2.85 -28.17
CA GLU A 532 6.25 -2.10 -27.21
C GLU A 532 6.10 -2.67 -25.78
N ALA A 533 4.87 -3.01 -25.37
CA ALA A 533 4.61 -3.67 -24.08
C ALA A 533 5.37 -5.01 -23.97
N LYS A 534 5.33 -5.84 -25.01
CA LYS A 534 6.10 -7.10 -25.08
C LYS A 534 7.59 -6.86 -24.89
N MET A 535 8.16 -5.88 -25.59
CA MET A 535 9.57 -5.52 -25.46
C MET A 535 9.92 -5.12 -24.02
N TYR A 536 9.08 -4.32 -23.36
CA TYR A 536 9.30 -3.94 -21.96
C TYR A 536 9.30 -5.14 -21.01
N TYR A 537 8.34 -6.07 -21.15
CA TYR A 537 8.30 -7.27 -20.32
C TYR A 537 9.52 -8.18 -20.58
N GLN A 538 9.87 -8.41 -21.84
CA GLN A 538 11.06 -9.21 -22.20
C GLN A 538 12.33 -8.59 -21.64
N ARG A 539 12.50 -7.27 -21.71
CA ARG A 539 13.65 -6.58 -21.13
C ARG A 539 13.66 -6.67 -19.61
N ALA A 540 12.49 -6.59 -18.95
CA ALA A 540 12.38 -6.79 -17.51
C ALA A 540 12.84 -8.20 -17.11
N LEU A 541 12.46 -9.22 -17.87
CA LEU A 541 12.84 -10.62 -17.66
C LEU A 541 14.29 -10.92 -18.01
N GLN A 542 14.88 -10.26 -19.02
CA GLN A 542 16.31 -10.33 -19.31
C GLN A 542 17.14 -9.83 -18.13
N LEU A 543 16.69 -8.76 -17.46
CA LEU A 543 17.35 -8.19 -16.29
C LEU A 543 17.11 -9.02 -15.02
N HIS A 544 15.89 -9.52 -14.85
CA HIS A 544 15.45 -10.28 -13.69
C HIS A 544 14.52 -11.43 -14.13
N PRO A 545 15.07 -12.62 -14.46
CA PRO A 545 14.29 -13.74 -15.01
C PRO A 545 13.19 -14.27 -14.08
N GLN A 546 13.33 -14.06 -12.77
CA GLN A 546 12.38 -14.52 -11.74
C GLN A 546 11.33 -13.45 -11.41
N HIS A 547 11.18 -12.40 -12.24
CA HIS A 547 10.22 -11.32 -12.00
C HIS A 547 8.79 -11.80 -12.29
N ASN A 548 8.13 -12.32 -11.25
CA ASN A 548 6.80 -12.93 -11.34
C ASN A 548 5.75 -12.05 -12.05
N ARG A 549 5.64 -10.75 -11.73
CA ARG A 549 4.67 -9.86 -12.39
C ARG A 549 4.98 -9.64 -13.87
N ALA A 550 6.24 -9.59 -14.26
CA ALA A 550 6.62 -9.51 -15.67
C ALA A 550 6.33 -10.81 -16.43
N LEU A 551 6.55 -11.97 -15.80
CA LEU A 551 6.16 -13.28 -16.34
C LEU A 551 4.65 -13.36 -16.55
N PHE A 552 3.87 -12.96 -15.54
CA PHE A 552 2.41 -12.89 -15.61
C PHE A 552 1.91 -11.96 -16.71
N ASN A 553 2.40 -10.72 -16.75
CA ASN A 553 1.96 -9.73 -17.73
C ASN A 553 2.33 -10.16 -19.16
N LEU A 554 3.52 -10.73 -19.37
CA LEU A 554 3.90 -11.28 -20.66
C LEU A 554 3.04 -12.50 -21.02
N GLY A 555 2.76 -13.39 -20.07
CA GLY A 555 1.87 -14.53 -20.26
C GLY A 555 0.47 -14.11 -20.72
N ASN A 556 -0.13 -13.13 -20.05
CA ASN A 556 -1.44 -12.60 -20.44
C ASN A 556 -1.43 -11.87 -21.79
N LEU A 557 -0.33 -11.19 -22.13
CA LEU A 557 -0.16 -10.61 -23.46
C LEU A 557 -0.07 -11.70 -24.53
N LEU A 558 0.69 -12.78 -24.30
CA LEU A 558 0.77 -13.91 -25.22
C LEU A 558 -0.55 -14.66 -25.36
N LYS A 559 -1.32 -14.80 -24.26
CA LYS A 559 -2.70 -15.31 -24.29
C LYS A 559 -3.56 -14.50 -25.27
N SER A 560 -3.54 -13.17 -25.18
CA SER A 560 -4.29 -12.31 -26.12
C SER A 560 -3.80 -12.38 -27.58
N GLN A 561 -2.61 -12.93 -27.82
CA GLN A 561 -2.04 -13.19 -29.15
C GLN A 561 -2.26 -14.64 -29.62
N GLU A 562 -3.14 -15.39 -28.96
CA GLU A 562 -3.43 -16.82 -29.23
C GLU A 562 -2.22 -17.76 -29.06
N LYS A 563 -1.15 -17.31 -28.40
CA LYS A 563 0.04 -18.10 -28.09
C LYS A 563 -0.12 -18.84 -26.76
N LYS A 564 -1.11 -19.74 -26.71
CA LYS A 564 -1.62 -20.35 -25.47
C LYS A 564 -0.57 -21.16 -24.70
N GLU A 565 0.21 -22.03 -25.35
CA GLU A 565 1.21 -22.87 -24.65
C GLU A 565 2.40 -22.06 -24.09
N GLU A 566 2.87 -21.05 -24.84
CA GLU A 566 3.89 -20.12 -24.33
C GLU A 566 3.36 -19.35 -23.11
N ALA A 567 2.10 -18.90 -23.16
CA ALA A 567 1.45 -18.21 -22.04
C ALA A 567 1.32 -19.12 -20.80
N ILE A 568 0.92 -20.39 -20.96
CA ILE A 568 0.83 -21.37 -19.87
C ILE A 568 2.19 -21.54 -19.19
N THR A 569 3.27 -21.63 -19.97
CA THR A 569 4.64 -21.80 -19.45
C THR A 569 5.04 -20.59 -18.60
N LEU A 570 4.83 -19.37 -19.10
CA LEU A 570 5.15 -18.14 -18.35
C LEU A 570 4.30 -17.97 -17.09
N LEU A 571 3.03 -18.34 -17.13
CA LEU A 571 2.15 -18.26 -15.95
C LEU A 571 2.53 -19.29 -14.89
N LYS A 572 2.93 -20.52 -15.28
CA LYS A 572 3.52 -21.51 -14.37
C LYS A 572 4.80 -21.00 -13.71
N ASP A 573 5.68 -20.36 -14.48
CA ASP A 573 6.89 -19.74 -13.94
C ASP A 573 6.56 -18.56 -13.01
N SER A 574 5.57 -17.74 -13.35
CA SER A 574 5.09 -16.66 -12.47
C SER A 574 4.67 -17.20 -11.10
N ILE A 575 3.90 -18.29 -11.07
CA ILE A 575 3.48 -18.97 -9.84
C ILE A 575 4.69 -19.55 -9.11
N LYS A 576 5.60 -20.22 -9.81
CA LYS A 576 6.82 -20.81 -9.22
C LYS A 576 7.66 -19.78 -8.47
N TYR A 577 7.84 -18.58 -9.05
CA TYR A 577 8.60 -17.49 -8.42
C TYR A 577 7.76 -16.57 -7.53
N GLY A 578 6.44 -16.78 -7.49
CA GLY A 578 5.48 -15.96 -6.74
C GLY A 578 4.25 -16.78 -6.32
N PRO A 579 4.38 -17.73 -5.38
CA PRO A 579 3.28 -18.61 -4.98
C PRO A 579 2.11 -17.89 -4.31
N GLU A 580 2.33 -16.67 -3.83
CA GLU A 580 1.32 -15.79 -3.21
C GLU A 580 0.63 -14.86 -4.23
N PHE A 581 0.85 -15.06 -5.55
CA PHE A 581 0.30 -14.19 -6.59
C PHE A 581 -1.00 -14.74 -7.17
N ALA A 582 -2.12 -14.48 -6.47
CA ALA A 582 -3.45 -14.98 -6.81
C ALA A 582 -3.90 -14.76 -8.27
N ASP A 583 -3.60 -13.60 -8.86
CA ASP A 583 -3.99 -13.27 -10.24
C ASP A 583 -3.38 -14.24 -11.26
N ALA A 584 -2.16 -14.74 -10.99
CA ALA A 584 -1.48 -15.69 -11.86
C ALA A 584 -2.18 -17.06 -11.86
N TYR A 585 -2.71 -17.51 -10.71
CA TYR A 585 -3.53 -18.72 -10.64
C TYR A 585 -4.83 -18.57 -11.42
N SER A 586 -5.55 -17.45 -11.22
CA SER A 586 -6.79 -17.17 -11.96
C SER A 586 -6.56 -17.15 -13.47
N SER A 587 -5.49 -16.47 -13.91
CA SER A 587 -5.16 -16.37 -15.35
C SER A 587 -4.76 -17.71 -15.95
N LEU A 588 -3.95 -18.50 -15.23
CA LEU A 588 -3.55 -19.84 -15.68
C LEU A 588 -4.75 -20.79 -15.75
N ALA A 589 -5.57 -20.84 -14.71
CA ALA A 589 -6.73 -21.72 -14.66
C ALA A 589 -7.77 -21.34 -15.72
N SER A 590 -8.05 -20.05 -15.92
CA SER A 590 -8.90 -19.56 -17.01
C SER A 590 -8.37 -20.00 -18.38
N LEU A 591 -7.06 -19.86 -18.63
CA LEU A 591 -6.47 -20.27 -19.90
C LEU A 591 -6.52 -21.79 -20.13
N LEU A 592 -6.35 -22.59 -19.08
CA LEU A 592 -6.51 -24.05 -19.14
C LEU A 592 -7.97 -24.46 -19.40
N ALA A 593 -8.93 -23.78 -18.77
CA ALA A 593 -10.36 -24.00 -18.99
C ALA A 593 -10.78 -23.66 -20.44
N GLU A 594 -10.23 -22.58 -21.02
CA GLU A 594 -10.40 -22.24 -22.44
C GLU A 594 -9.83 -23.30 -23.41
N GLN A 595 -8.94 -24.18 -22.93
CA GLN A 595 -8.43 -25.34 -23.67
C GLN A 595 -9.15 -26.64 -23.30
N GLU A 596 -10.29 -26.58 -22.58
CA GLU A 596 -11.03 -27.74 -22.07
C GLU A 596 -10.24 -28.65 -21.12
N ARG A 597 -9.12 -28.15 -20.57
CA ARG A 597 -8.28 -28.85 -19.58
C ARG A 597 -8.83 -28.64 -18.17
N PHE A 598 -10.10 -29.00 -17.97
CA PHE A 598 -10.85 -28.66 -16.76
C PHE A 598 -10.25 -29.22 -15.47
N LYS A 599 -9.73 -30.46 -15.49
CA LYS A 599 -9.09 -31.07 -14.31
C LYS A 599 -7.86 -30.29 -13.86
N GLU A 600 -7.00 -29.91 -14.80
CA GLU A 600 -5.81 -29.10 -14.51
C GLU A 600 -6.21 -27.70 -14.03
N ALA A 601 -7.22 -27.07 -14.65
CA ALA A 601 -7.72 -25.78 -14.20
C ALA A 601 -8.22 -25.82 -12.74
N GLU A 602 -8.96 -26.87 -12.37
CA GLU A 602 -9.42 -27.07 -11.00
C GLU A 602 -8.25 -27.24 -10.01
N GLU A 603 -7.24 -28.05 -10.36
CA GLU A 603 -6.03 -28.22 -9.53
C GLU A 603 -5.27 -26.90 -9.32
N ILE A 604 -5.19 -26.05 -10.35
CA ILE A 604 -4.57 -24.72 -10.25
C ILE A 604 -5.39 -23.81 -9.33
N TYR A 605 -6.72 -23.78 -9.44
CA TYR A 605 -7.56 -23.00 -8.52
C TYR A 605 -7.41 -23.47 -7.06
N GLN A 606 -7.46 -24.79 -6.81
CA GLN A 606 -7.31 -25.35 -5.47
C GLN A 606 -5.93 -25.06 -4.88
N THR A 607 -4.87 -25.20 -5.68
CA THR A 607 -3.50 -24.85 -5.26
C THR A 607 -3.37 -23.36 -4.97
N GLY A 608 -3.97 -22.51 -5.81
CA GLY A 608 -4.00 -21.07 -5.62
C GLY A 608 -4.71 -20.68 -4.33
N ILE A 609 -5.87 -21.26 -4.02
CA ILE A 609 -6.61 -20.99 -2.77
C ILE A 609 -5.80 -21.44 -1.55
N LYS A 610 -5.10 -22.57 -1.64
CA LYS A 610 -4.23 -23.06 -0.57
C LYS A 610 -3.08 -22.09 -0.28
N ASN A 611 -2.48 -21.51 -1.32
CA ASN A 611 -1.36 -20.58 -1.15
C ASN A 611 -1.81 -19.15 -0.88
N CYS A 612 -2.98 -18.74 -1.38
CA CYS A 612 -3.53 -17.38 -1.25
C CYS A 612 -4.89 -17.40 -0.50
N PRO A 613 -4.94 -17.83 0.78
CA PRO A 613 -6.21 -18.07 1.50
C PRO A 613 -7.06 -16.81 1.71
N ASP A 614 -6.44 -15.63 1.63
CA ASP A 614 -7.11 -14.34 1.82
C ASP A 614 -7.64 -13.73 0.50
N SER A 615 -7.44 -14.38 -0.66
CA SER A 615 -7.83 -13.83 -1.96
C SER A 615 -9.32 -14.03 -2.26
N SER A 616 -10.12 -12.99 -2.07
CA SER A 616 -11.54 -13.00 -2.44
C SER A 616 -11.76 -13.18 -3.94
N ASP A 617 -10.95 -12.54 -4.78
CA ASP A 617 -11.06 -12.62 -6.24
C ASP A 617 -10.80 -14.05 -6.75
N LEU A 618 -9.86 -14.77 -6.15
CA LEU A 618 -9.56 -16.15 -6.53
C LEU A 618 -10.73 -17.09 -6.21
N HIS A 619 -11.39 -16.90 -5.05
CA HIS A 619 -12.62 -17.62 -4.72
C HIS A 619 -13.75 -17.29 -5.71
N ASN A 620 -13.93 -16.03 -6.07
CA ASN A 620 -14.92 -15.64 -7.07
C ASN A 620 -14.65 -16.28 -8.45
N ASN A 621 -13.41 -16.21 -8.94
CA ASN A 621 -13.04 -16.74 -10.24
C ASN A 621 -13.17 -18.27 -10.31
N TYR A 622 -12.84 -18.97 -9.21
CA TYR A 622 -13.10 -20.40 -9.12
C TYR A 622 -14.60 -20.72 -9.09
N GLY A 623 -15.40 -19.90 -8.41
CA GLY A 623 -16.86 -19.97 -8.46
C GLY A 623 -17.42 -19.85 -9.88
N VAL A 624 -16.90 -18.91 -10.68
CA VAL A 624 -17.29 -18.76 -12.10
C VAL A 624 -16.96 -20.03 -12.88
N PHE A 625 -15.73 -20.52 -12.75
CA PHE A 625 -15.31 -21.78 -13.39
C PHE A 625 -16.19 -22.98 -12.99
N LEU A 626 -16.59 -23.07 -11.72
CA LEU A 626 -17.47 -24.15 -11.24
C LEU A 626 -18.87 -24.08 -11.85
N VAL A 627 -19.43 -22.88 -12.04
CA VAL A 627 -20.70 -22.72 -12.75
C VAL A 627 -20.57 -23.17 -14.20
N ASP A 628 -19.51 -22.71 -14.89
CA ASP A 628 -19.27 -23.02 -16.31
C ASP A 628 -19.00 -24.52 -16.55
N THR A 629 -18.53 -25.25 -15.53
CA THR A 629 -18.25 -26.70 -15.59
C THR A 629 -19.36 -27.57 -14.99
N GLY A 630 -20.51 -26.98 -14.62
CA GLY A 630 -21.70 -27.72 -14.19
C GLY A 630 -21.71 -28.14 -12.71
N LEU A 631 -21.03 -27.39 -11.84
CA LEU A 631 -20.95 -27.62 -10.39
C LEU A 631 -21.48 -26.42 -9.57
N PRO A 632 -22.75 -26.01 -9.74
CA PRO A 632 -23.30 -24.80 -9.13
C PRO A 632 -23.31 -24.83 -7.59
N GLU A 633 -23.51 -25.98 -6.95
CA GLU A 633 -23.57 -26.09 -5.49
C GLU A 633 -22.23 -25.75 -4.84
N LYS A 634 -21.12 -26.20 -5.46
CA LYS A 634 -19.76 -25.84 -5.03
C LYS A 634 -19.50 -24.35 -5.27
N ALA A 635 -20.00 -23.80 -6.37
CA ALA A 635 -19.83 -22.38 -6.70
C ALA A 635 -20.44 -21.46 -5.63
N VAL A 636 -21.62 -21.81 -5.08
CA VAL A 636 -22.25 -21.06 -3.97
C VAL A 636 -21.29 -20.90 -2.80
N ALA A 637 -20.64 -21.98 -2.36
CA ALA A 637 -19.70 -21.94 -1.24
C ALA A 637 -18.50 -21.02 -1.52
N HIS A 638 -17.96 -21.05 -2.75
CA HIS A 638 -16.85 -20.18 -3.13
C HIS A 638 -17.24 -18.71 -3.24
N TYR A 639 -18.41 -18.38 -3.79
CA TYR A 639 -18.90 -16.99 -3.79
C TYR A 639 -19.16 -16.47 -2.38
N GLN A 640 -19.77 -17.28 -1.50
CA GLN A 640 -19.97 -16.91 -0.09
C GLN A 640 -18.65 -16.69 0.63
N GLN A 641 -17.65 -17.53 0.37
CA GLN A 641 -16.31 -17.35 0.94
C GLN A 641 -15.62 -16.07 0.41
N ALA A 642 -15.78 -15.75 -0.87
CA ALA A 642 -15.28 -14.50 -1.45
C ALA A 642 -15.88 -13.27 -0.76
N ILE A 643 -17.20 -13.29 -0.50
CA ILE A 643 -17.94 -12.23 0.19
C ILE A 643 -17.56 -12.15 1.67
N LYS A 644 -17.29 -13.30 2.31
CA LYS A 644 -16.81 -13.35 3.70
C LYS A 644 -15.41 -12.73 3.85
N LEU A 645 -14.52 -13.02 2.90
CA LEU A 645 -13.16 -12.45 2.86
C LEU A 645 -13.19 -10.95 2.56
N SER A 646 -14.08 -10.52 1.67
CA SER A 646 -14.26 -9.12 1.30
C SER A 646 -15.74 -8.76 1.25
N PRO A 647 -16.30 -8.20 2.35
CA PRO A 647 -17.70 -7.79 2.41
C PRO A 647 -18.10 -6.73 1.37
N SER A 648 -17.13 -6.06 0.74
CA SER A 648 -17.34 -5.10 -0.34
C SER A 648 -17.20 -5.71 -1.75
N HIS A 649 -17.10 -7.02 -1.88
CA HIS A 649 -16.87 -7.69 -3.16
C HIS A 649 -18.16 -7.83 -3.98
N HIS A 650 -18.62 -6.71 -4.56
CA HIS A 650 -19.87 -6.64 -5.31
C HIS A 650 -19.93 -7.59 -6.52
N VAL A 651 -18.80 -7.93 -7.14
CA VAL A 651 -18.73 -8.86 -8.28
C VAL A 651 -19.15 -10.28 -7.85
N ALA A 652 -18.63 -10.77 -6.72
CA ALA A 652 -19.04 -12.07 -6.18
C ALA A 652 -20.52 -12.10 -5.78
N MET A 653 -21.05 -11.00 -5.24
CA MET A 653 -22.48 -10.86 -4.92
C MET A 653 -23.34 -10.95 -6.19
N VAL A 654 -22.94 -10.26 -7.28
CA VAL A 654 -23.66 -10.31 -8.56
C VAL A 654 -23.58 -11.71 -9.18
N ASN A 655 -22.43 -12.35 -9.14
CA ASN A 655 -22.27 -13.71 -9.66
C ASN A 655 -23.12 -14.72 -8.86
N LEU A 656 -23.19 -14.57 -7.54
CA LEU A 656 -24.06 -15.37 -6.69
C LEU A 656 -25.55 -15.13 -7.00
N GLY A 657 -25.95 -13.86 -7.20
CA GLY A 657 -27.31 -13.54 -7.63
C GLY A 657 -27.68 -14.12 -8.99
N ARG A 658 -26.75 -14.09 -9.96
CA ARG A 658 -26.92 -14.73 -11.28
C ARG A 658 -27.11 -16.23 -11.16
N LEU A 659 -26.33 -16.87 -10.29
CA LEU A 659 -26.44 -18.29 -10.01
C LEU A 659 -27.79 -18.65 -9.38
N TYR A 660 -28.23 -17.94 -8.34
CA TYR A 660 -29.57 -18.17 -7.75
C TYR A 660 -30.69 -17.96 -8.76
N ARG A 661 -30.59 -16.95 -9.64
CA ARG A 661 -31.54 -16.76 -10.73
C ARG A 661 -31.58 -17.95 -11.68
N SER A 662 -30.43 -18.52 -12.05
CA SER A 662 -30.39 -19.72 -12.90
C SER A 662 -30.98 -20.97 -12.22
N LEU A 663 -30.97 -21.01 -10.89
CA LEU A 663 -31.61 -22.08 -10.10
C LEU A 663 -33.11 -21.85 -9.87
N GLY A 664 -33.69 -20.74 -10.37
CA GLY A 664 -35.10 -20.38 -10.16
C GLY A 664 -35.37 -19.63 -8.84
N GLU A 665 -34.35 -19.43 -8.01
CA GLU A 665 -34.44 -18.77 -6.69
C GLU A 665 -34.40 -17.24 -6.84
N ASN A 666 -35.44 -16.69 -7.48
CA ASN A 666 -35.50 -15.26 -7.83
C ASN A 666 -35.47 -14.32 -6.62
N SER A 667 -36.05 -14.73 -5.48
CA SER A 667 -36.03 -13.95 -4.24
C SER A 667 -34.59 -13.78 -3.71
N MET A 668 -33.83 -14.88 -3.67
CA MET A 668 -32.42 -14.85 -3.26
C MET A 668 -31.57 -14.06 -4.25
N ALA A 669 -31.84 -14.19 -5.55
CA ALA A 669 -31.15 -13.41 -6.57
C ALA A 669 -31.35 -11.89 -6.35
N GLU A 670 -32.59 -11.46 -6.11
CA GLU A 670 -32.91 -10.07 -5.80
C GLU A 670 -32.18 -9.56 -4.56
N GLU A 671 -32.17 -10.34 -3.48
CA GLU A 671 -31.49 -9.97 -2.24
C GLU A 671 -29.99 -9.71 -2.48
N TRP A 672 -29.32 -10.61 -3.20
CA TRP A 672 -27.89 -10.46 -3.49
C TRP A 672 -27.59 -9.29 -4.42
N TYR A 673 -28.42 -9.02 -5.43
CA TYR A 673 -28.28 -7.83 -6.26
C TYR A 673 -28.46 -6.54 -5.45
N LYS A 674 -29.44 -6.47 -4.55
CA LYS A 674 -29.64 -5.31 -3.66
C LYS A 674 -28.47 -5.12 -2.71
N ARG A 675 -27.93 -6.20 -2.12
CA ARG A 675 -26.70 -6.12 -1.30
C ARG A 675 -25.52 -5.61 -2.12
N ALA A 676 -25.36 -6.05 -3.37
CA ALA A 676 -24.32 -5.54 -4.26
C ALA A 676 -24.48 -4.03 -4.51
N LEU A 677 -25.71 -3.54 -4.71
CA LEU A 677 -26.01 -2.11 -4.90
C LEU A 677 -25.75 -1.26 -3.66
N GLN A 678 -25.90 -1.82 -2.45
CA GLN A 678 -25.53 -1.13 -1.20
C GLN A 678 -24.02 -0.89 -1.10
N VAL A 679 -23.21 -1.75 -1.74
CA VAL A 679 -21.75 -1.67 -1.74
C VAL A 679 -21.23 -0.83 -2.91
N ALA A 680 -21.78 -1.03 -4.10
CA ALA A 680 -21.38 -0.33 -5.31
C ALA A 680 -22.60 -0.05 -6.18
N HIS A 681 -22.81 1.21 -6.53
CA HIS A 681 -23.93 1.61 -7.37
C HIS A 681 -23.45 1.76 -8.82
N LYS A 682 -23.61 0.69 -9.63
CA LYS A 682 -23.08 0.62 -11.00
C LYS A 682 -24.07 -0.07 -11.95
N ALA A 683 -24.04 0.32 -13.23
CA ALA A 683 -24.91 -0.23 -14.27
C ALA A 683 -24.74 -1.75 -14.47
N GLU A 684 -23.54 -2.29 -14.25
CA GLU A 684 -23.26 -3.74 -14.36
C GLU A 684 -24.00 -4.57 -13.28
N ILE A 685 -24.46 -3.92 -12.21
CA ILE A 685 -25.25 -4.51 -11.12
C ILE A 685 -26.75 -4.26 -11.34
N LEU A 686 -27.11 -3.06 -11.82
CA LEU A 686 -28.50 -2.73 -12.16
C LEU A 686 -29.02 -3.58 -13.32
N SER A 687 -28.22 -3.83 -14.35
CA SER A 687 -28.60 -4.62 -15.52
C SER A 687 -29.18 -6.02 -15.17
N PRO A 688 -28.48 -6.89 -14.43
CA PRO A 688 -29.04 -8.20 -14.05
C PRO A 688 -30.25 -8.09 -13.11
N LEU A 689 -30.37 -7.04 -12.30
CA LEU A 689 -31.55 -6.78 -11.47
C LEU A 689 -32.77 -6.36 -12.33
N GLY A 690 -32.58 -5.47 -13.29
CA GLY A 690 -33.61 -5.07 -14.25
C GLY A 690 -34.07 -6.26 -15.08
N ALA A 691 -33.15 -7.13 -15.50
CA ALA A 691 -33.48 -8.38 -16.18
C ALA A 691 -34.28 -9.34 -15.30
N LEU A 692 -33.96 -9.43 -14.00
CA LEU A 692 -34.74 -10.23 -13.05
C LEU A 692 -36.19 -9.70 -12.93
N TYR A 693 -36.37 -8.39 -12.79
CA TYR A 693 -37.70 -7.77 -12.70
C TYR A 693 -38.50 -7.92 -13.99
N TYR A 694 -37.88 -7.68 -15.14
CA TYR A 694 -38.52 -7.87 -16.44
C TYR A 694 -39.02 -9.33 -16.62
N ASN A 695 -38.18 -10.31 -16.31
CA ASN A 695 -38.53 -11.73 -16.47
C ASN A 695 -39.53 -12.25 -15.43
N THR A 696 -39.69 -11.54 -14.30
CA THR A 696 -40.68 -11.88 -13.25
C THR A 696 -41.97 -11.08 -13.37
N GLY A 697 -42.15 -10.30 -14.45
CA GLY A 697 -43.36 -9.52 -14.71
C GLY A 697 -43.47 -8.21 -13.92
N ARG A 698 -42.42 -7.83 -13.18
CA ARG A 698 -42.33 -6.62 -12.36
C ARG A 698 -41.84 -5.44 -13.21
N TYR A 699 -42.66 -5.06 -14.19
CA TYR A 699 -42.24 -4.11 -15.24
C TYR A 699 -42.02 -2.69 -14.74
N GLU A 700 -42.78 -2.23 -13.74
CA GLU A 700 -42.59 -0.91 -13.15
C GLU A 700 -41.23 -0.79 -12.47
N GLU A 701 -40.82 -1.80 -11.70
CA GLU A 701 -39.49 -1.83 -11.11
C GLU A 701 -38.39 -2.02 -12.16
N ALA A 702 -38.63 -2.85 -13.18
CA ALA A 702 -37.68 -2.99 -14.29
C ALA A 702 -37.45 -1.66 -15.00
N LEU A 703 -38.51 -0.87 -15.21
CA LEU A 703 -38.44 0.44 -15.84
C LEU A 703 -37.55 1.38 -15.03
N GLN A 704 -37.76 1.48 -13.72
CA GLN A 704 -36.96 2.32 -12.84
C GLN A 704 -35.48 1.92 -12.87
N ILE A 705 -35.19 0.62 -12.75
CA ILE A 705 -33.81 0.12 -12.75
C ILE A 705 -33.10 0.37 -14.08
N TYR A 706 -33.77 0.16 -15.21
CA TYR A 706 -33.16 0.41 -16.53
C TYR A 706 -33.04 1.89 -16.86
N GLN A 707 -33.95 2.75 -16.40
CA GLN A 707 -33.79 4.21 -16.49
C GLN A 707 -32.54 4.67 -15.73
N GLU A 708 -32.36 4.16 -14.50
CA GLU A 708 -31.17 4.44 -13.69
C GLU A 708 -29.89 3.91 -14.36
N ALA A 709 -29.88 2.67 -14.83
CA ALA A 709 -28.72 2.08 -15.52
C ALA A 709 -28.35 2.84 -16.79
N ALA A 710 -29.33 3.22 -17.61
CA ALA A 710 -29.11 4.00 -18.83
C ALA A 710 -28.66 5.44 -18.51
N ALA A 711 -29.11 6.04 -17.40
CA ALA A 711 -28.62 7.35 -16.96
C ALA A 711 -27.14 7.30 -16.53
N LEU A 712 -26.70 6.20 -15.90
CA LEU A 712 -25.30 6.00 -15.51
C LEU A 712 -24.38 5.77 -16.73
N GLN A 713 -24.86 5.06 -17.75
CA GLN A 713 -24.09 4.74 -18.96
C GLN A 713 -24.92 4.98 -20.24
N PRO A 714 -25.15 6.25 -20.64
CA PRO A 714 -26.04 6.59 -21.76
C PRO A 714 -25.59 6.05 -23.12
N SER A 715 -24.28 5.81 -23.29
CA SER A 715 -23.72 5.29 -24.53
C SER A 715 -23.90 3.77 -24.68
N GLN A 716 -24.20 3.03 -23.60
CA GLN A 716 -24.37 1.58 -23.70
C GLN A 716 -25.68 1.23 -24.40
N ARG A 717 -25.56 0.55 -25.54
CA ARG A 717 -26.68 0.18 -26.40
C ARG A 717 -27.58 -0.86 -25.73
N GLU A 718 -27.00 -1.87 -25.08
CA GLU A 718 -27.78 -2.96 -24.46
C GLU A 718 -28.74 -2.43 -23.39
N LEU A 719 -28.32 -1.44 -22.59
CA LEU A 719 -29.16 -0.84 -21.55
C LEU A 719 -30.32 -0.02 -22.14
N ARG A 720 -30.04 0.79 -23.18
CA ARG A 720 -31.08 1.56 -23.89
C ARG A 720 -32.08 0.63 -24.58
N LEU A 721 -31.60 -0.47 -25.16
CA LEU A 721 -32.48 -1.45 -25.80
C LEU A 721 -33.34 -2.19 -24.77
N ALA A 722 -32.77 -2.59 -23.63
CA ALA A 722 -33.53 -3.20 -22.53
C ALA A 722 -34.59 -2.24 -21.95
N LEU A 723 -34.28 -0.95 -21.83
CA LEU A 723 -35.23 0.09 -21.44
C LEU A 723 -36.38 0.21 -22.47
N ALA A 724 -36.06 0.30 -23.77
CA ALA A 724 -37.06 0.34 -24.83
C ALA A 724 -37.96 -0.91 -24.83
N GLN A 725 -37.39 -2.08 -24.53
CA GLN A 725 -38.13 -3.33 -24.40
C GLN A 725 -39.14 -3.28 -23.25
N VAL A 726 -38.75 -2.74 -22.09
CA VAL A 726 -39.65 -2.57 -20.95
C VAL A 726 -40.79 -1.60 -21.29
N LEU A 727 -40.47 -0.46 -21.91
CA LEU A 727 -41.46 0.53 -22.37
C LEU A 727 -42.48 -0.10 -23.34
N ALA A 728 -42.02 -0.91 -24.29
CA ALA A 728 -42.87 -1.59 -25.25
C ALA A 728 -43.85 -2.57 -24.58
N VAL A 729 -43.36 -3.36 -23.61
CA VAL A 729 -44.21 -4.29 -22.84
C VAL A 729 -45.24 -3.55 -22.01
N MET A 730 -44.85 -2.46 -21.34
CA MET A 730 -45.74 -1.58 -20.56
C MET A 730 -46.77 -0.80 -21.42
N GLY A 731 -46.68 -0.86 -22.76
CA GLY A 731 -47.62 -0.21 -23.66
C GLY A 731 -47.27 1.24 -24.02
N GLN A 732 -46.12 1.75 -23.57
CA GLN A 732 -45.57 3.05 -23.95
C GLN A 732 -44.89 2.95 -25.34
N THR A 733 -45.65 2.50 -26.34
CA THR A 733 -45.15 2.10 -27.66
C THR A 733 -44.53 3.25 -28.45
N LYS A 734 -45.05 4.47 -28.33
CA LYS A 734 -44.50 5.66 -29.01
C LYS A 734 -43.10 6.03 -28.50
N GLU A 735 -42.90 5.93 -27.18
CA GLU A 735 -41.61 6.23 -26.56
C GLU A 735 -40.59 5.13 -26.84
N ALA A 736 -41.01 3.87 -26.75
CA ALA A 736 -40.22 2.73 -27.16
C ALA A 736 -39.77 2.84 -28.63
N GLU A 737 -40.69 3.14 -29.55
CA GLU A 737 -40.40 3.34 -30.98
C GLU A 737 -39.35 4.43 -31.18
N LYS A 738 -39.55 5.60 -30.55
CA LYS A 738 -38.61 6.73 -30.65
C LYS A 738 -37.22 6.33 -30.16
N MET A 739 -37.14 5.66 -29.01
CA MET A 739 -35.88 5.21 -28.43
C MET A 739 -35.20 4.16 -29.31
N THR A 740 -35.91 3.16 -29.80
CA THR A 740 -35.34 2.12 -30.67
C THR A 740 -34.89 2.69 -32.02
N ASN A 741 -35.65 3.59 -32.64
CA ASN A 741 -35.25 4.27 -33.88
C ASN A 741 -33.99 5.12 -33.68
N HIS A 742 -33.84 5.78 -32.54
CA HIS A 742 -32.62 6.50 -32.20
C HIS A 742 -31.41 5.55 -32.14
N ILE A 743 -31.54 4.38 -31.49
CA ILE A 743 -30.48 3.37 -31.44
C ILE A 743 -30.11 2.90 -32.87
N VAL A 744 -31.09 2.61 -33.70
CA VAL A 744 -30.88 2.16 -35.09
C VAL A 744 -30.17 3.25 -35.94
N SER A 745 -30.42 4.53 -35.66
CA SER A 745 -29.77 5.64 -36.38
C SER A 745 -28.28 5.80 -36.06
N GLU A 746 -27.85 5.36 -34.87
CA GLU A 746 -26.45 5.40 -34.46
C GLU A 746 -25.65 4.20 -35.01
N GLU A 747 -26.24 3.01 -35.00
CA GLU A 747 -25.59 1.77 -35.45
C GLU A 747 -26.51 0.94 -36.36
N THR A 748 -26.19 0.92 -37.65
CA THR A 748 -26.85 0.01 -38.59
C THR A 748 -26.42 -1.43 -38.32
N GLY A 749 -27.38 -2.33 -38.11
CA GLY A 749 -27.10 -3.77 -37.93
C GLY A 749 -27.57 -4.38 -36.61
N CYS A 750 -28.33 -3.65 -35.79
CA CYS A 750 -28.91 -4.20 -34.57
C CYS A 750 -30.13 -5.10 -34.86
N LEU A 751 -29.91 -6.43 -34.94
CA LEU A 751 -30.98 -7.41 -35.15
C LEU A 751 -32.11 -7.30 -34.10
N GLU A 752 -31.73 -7.19 -32.83
CA GLU A 752 -32.70 -7.09 -31.73
C GLU A 752 -33.51 -5.79 -31.77
N CYS A 753 -32.96 -4.71 -32.33
CA CYS A 753 -33.69 -3.46 -32.51
C CYS A 753 -34.82 -3.64 -33.54
N TYR A 754 -34.57 -4.35 -34.64
CA TYR A 754 -35.61 -4.63 -35.64
C TYR A 754 -36.64 -5.65 -35.15
N ARG A 755 -36.24 -6.64 -34.35
CA ARG A 755 -37.16 -7.55 -33.64
C ARG A 755 -38.08 -6.77 -32.71
N LEU A 756 -37.52 -5.84 -31.92
CA LEU A 756 -38.30 -4.98 -31.03
C LEU A 756 -39.21 -4.00 -31.80
N LEU A 757 -38.73 -3.36 -32.88
CA LEU A 757 -39.54 -2.49 -33.73
C LEU A 757 -40.71 -3.25 -34.36
N SER A 758 -40.49 -4.47 -34.85
CA SER A 758 -41.56 -5.32 -35.37
C SER A 758 -42.64 -5.59 -34.31
N ALA A 759 -42.24 -5.92 -33.08
CA ALA A 759 -43.16 -6.10 -31.96
C ALA A 759 -43.91 -4.80 -31.58
N ILE A 760 -43.22 -3.67 -31.58
CA ILE A 760 -43.82 -2.35 -31.31
C ILE A 760 -44.85 -1.99 -32.38
N TYR A 761 -44.49 -2.12 -33.67
CA TYR A 761 -45.40 -1.82 -34.78
C TYR A 761 -46.59 -2.77 -34.84
N SER A 762 -46.38 -4.05 -34.53
CA SER A 762 -47.48 -5.02 -34.39
C SER A 762 -48.47 -4.60 -33.30
N LYS A 763 -47.99 -4.06 -32.17
CA LYS A 763 -48.84 -3.57 -31.07
C LYS A 763 -49.53 -2.25 -31.39
N GLN A 764 -49.00 -1.50 -32.36
CA GLN A 764 -49.62 -0.29 -32.92
C GLN A 764 -50.54 -0.58 -34.12
N GLU A 765 -50.75 -1.86 -34.48
CA GLU A 765 -51.50 -2.28 -35.68
C GLU A 765 -50.94 -1.72 -37.00
N ASN A 766 -49.67 -1.32 -37.02
CA ASN A 766 -48.98 -0.83 -38.22
C ASN A 766 -48.25 -1.98 -38.91
N HIS A 767 -49.02 -2.83 -39.60
CA HIS A 767 -48.51 -4.07 -40.20
C HIS A 767 -47.45 -3.83 -41.29
N ASP A 768 -47.55 -2.74 -42.06
CA ASP A 768 -46.57 -2.43 -43.12
C ASP A 768 -45.19 -2.13 -42.52
N LYS A 769 -45.13 -1.28 -41.48
CA LYS A 769 -43.88 -1.01 -40.77
C LYS A 769 -43.35 -2.24 -40.03
N ALA A 770 -44.23 -3.08 -39.48
CA ALA A 770 -43.83 -4.33 -38.85
C ALA A 770 -43.15 -5.27 -39.86
N LEU A 771 -43.71 -5.41 -41.06
CA LEU A 771 -43.12 -6.18 -42.16
C LEU A 771 -41.78 -5.61 -42.62
N ASP A 772 -41.68 -4.28 -42.79
CA ASP A 772 -40.42 -3.62 -43.13
C ASP A 772 -39.34 -3.88 -42.08
N ALA A 773 -39.67 -3.81 -40.78
CA ALA A 773 -38.74 -4.13 -39.71
C ALA A 773 -38.30 -5.61 -39.75
N ILE A 774 -39.21 -6.55 -40.02
CA ILE A 774 -38.87 -7.98 -40.17
C ILE A 774 -37.96 -8.22 -41.37
N ASP A 775 -38.25 -7.58 -42.50
CA ASP A 775 -37.44 -7.71 -43.70
C ASP A 775 -36.04 -7.12 -43.49
N LYS A 776 -35.92 -5.99 -42.78
CA LYS A 776 -34.62 -5.45 -42.33
C LYS A 776 -33.90 -6.42 -41.40
N ALA A 777 -34.59 -7.06 -40.45
CA ALA A 777 -33.99 -8.08 -39.59
C ALA A 777 -33.46 -9.29 -40.39
N LEU A 778 -34.23 -9.77 -41.38
CA LEU A 778 -33.81 -10.87 -42.27
C LEU A 778 -32.65 -10.47 -43.19
N GLN A 779 -32.60 -9.22 -43.65
CA GLN A 779 -31.49 -8.69 -44.45
C GLN A 779 -30.15 -8.70 -43.69
N LEU A 780 -30.17 -8.67 -42.36
CA LEU A 780 -28.96 -8.83 -41.54
C LEU A 780 -28.42 -10.27 -41.53
N LYS A 781 -29.11 -11.23 -42.18
CA LYS A 781 -28.71 -12.64 -42.31
C LYS A 781 -28.35 -13.29 -40.97
N PRO A 782 -29.30 -13.36 -40.00
CA PRO A 782 -29.07 -14.05 -38.74
C PRO A 782 -28.63 -15.50 -38.99
N LYS A 783 -27.72 -16.02 -38.15
CA LYS A 783 -27.13 -17.35 -38.33
C LYS A 783 -27.92 -18.48 -37.66
N ASP A 784 -28.64 -18.17 -36.58
CA ASP A 784 -29.39 -19.17 -35.83
C ASP A 784 -30.72 -19.52 -36.54
N PRO A 785 -30.93 -20.79 -36.97
CA PRO A 785 -32.17 -21.22 -37.60
C PRO A 785 -33.43 -20.94 -36.76
N LYS A 786 -33.34 -20.97 -35.42
CA LYS A 786 -34.47 -20.66 -34.54
C LYS A 786 -34.87 -19.20 -34.64
N VAL A 787 -33.90 -18.29 -34.67
CA VAL A 787 -34.14 -16.85 -34.86
C VAL A 787 -34.74 -16.57 -36.23
N ILE A 788 -34.24 -17.21 -37.29
CA ILE A 788 -34.81 -17.07 -38.63
C ILE A 788 -36.26 -17.59 -38.65
N SER A 789 -36.52 -18.75 -38.03
CA SER A 789 -37.87 -19.32 -37.90
C SER A 789 -38.84 -18.36 -37.20
N GLU A 790 -38.42 -17.75 -36.09
CA GLU A 790 -39.22 -16.78 -35.34
C GLU A 790 -39.54 -15.52 -36.16
N LEU A 791 -38.58 -15.02 -36.95
CA LEU A 791 -38.80 -13.89 -37.86
C LEU A 791 -39.85 -14.23 -38.93
N PHE A 792 -39.74 -15.40 -39.57
CA PHE A 792 -40.74 -15.85 -40.56
C PHE A 792 -42.11 -16.14 -39.94
N PHE A 793 -42.16 -16.67 -38.72
CA PHE A 793 -43.40 -16.84 -37.98
C PHE A 793 -44.07 -15.48 -37.72
N THR A 794 -43.29 -14.50 -37.25
CA THR A 794 -43.77 -13.13 -37.01
C THR A 794 -44.21 -12.48 -38.32
N LYS A 795 -43.49 -12.69 -39.43
CA LYS A 795 -43.88 -12.24 -40.77
C LYS A 795 -45.22 -12.81 -41.20
N GLY A 796 -45.41 -14.11 -40.98
CA GLY A 796 -46.67 -14.80 -41.26
C GLY A 796 -47.83 -14.19 -40.47
N ASN A 797 -47.62 -13.86 -39.20
CA ASN A 797 -48.64 -13.19 -38.37
C ASN A 797 -49.03 -11.83 -38.97
N GLN A 798 -48.06 -10.97 -39.30
CA GLN A 798 -48.36 -9.65 -39.89
C GLN A 798 -49.09 -9.77 -41.25
N LEU A 799 -48.67 -10.69 -42.12
CA LEU A 799 -49.33 -10.94 -43.40
C LEU A 799 -50.76 -11.47 -43.24
N ARG A 800 -51.00 -12.28 -42.20
CA ARG A 800 -52.33 -12.80 -41.89
C ARG A 800 -53.26 -11.68 -41.42
N GLU A 801 -52.79 -10.76 -40.58
CA GLU A 801 -53.57 -9.59 -40.16
C GLU A 801 -53.91 -8.66 -41.35
N GLN A 802 -53.05 -8.58 -42.36
CA GLN A 802 -53.34 -7.91 -43.64
C GLN A 802 -54.23 -8.73 -44.60
N ASN A 803 -54.76 -9.89 -44.18
CA ASN A 803 -55.53 -10.82 -45.00
C ASN A 803 -54.79 -11.36 -46.25
N LEU A 804 -53.46 -11.31 -46.28
CA LEU A 804 -52.62 -11.87 -47.34
C LEU A 804 -52.33 -13.36 -47.09
N LEU A 805 -53.38 -14.17 -47.08
CA LEU A 805 -53.35 -15.55 -46.58
C LEU A 805 -52.36 -16.48 -47.29
N ASP A 806 -52.16 -16.36 -48.60
CA ASP A 806 -51.16 -17.16 -49.34
C ASP A 806 -49.73 -16.83 -48.91
N LYS A 807 -49.40 -15.55 -48.77
CA LYS A 807 -48.07 -15.10 -48.32
C LYS A 807 -47.83 -15.44 -46.85
N ALA A 808 -48.88 -15.34 -46.02
CA ALA A 808 -48.82 -15.76 -44.62
C ALA A 808 -48.52 -17.26 -44.52
N PHE A 809 -49.23 -18.09 -45.29
CA PHE A 809 -49.00 -19.54 -45.36
C PHE A 809 -47.57 -19.88 -45.77
N GLU A 810 -47.05 -19.20 -46.80
CA GLU A 810 -45.66 -19.36 -47.23
C GLU A 810 -44.66 -19.04 -46.12
N SER A 811 -44.87 -17.93 -45.40
CA SER A 811 -44.00 -17.53 -44.29
C SER A 811 -44.02 -18.54 -43.15
N TYR A 812 -45.20 -19.05 -42.78
CA TYR A 812 -45.32 -20.12 -41.79
C TYR A 812 -44.67 -21.43 -42.25
N ARG A 813 -44.76 -21.76 -43.54
CA ARG A 813 -44.11 -22.94 -44.12
C ARG A 813 -42.59 -22.87 -43.96
N VAL A 814 -42.00 -21.71 -44.29
CA VAL A 814 -40.57 -21.47 -44.08
C VAL A 814 -40.21 -21.56 -42.59
N ALA A 815 -41.04 -21.00 -41.71
CA ALA A 815 -40.81 -21.06 -40.27
C ALA A 815 -40.72 -22.51 -39.74
N VAL A 816 -41.63 -23.40 -40.14
CA VAL A 816 -41.60 -24.81 -39.69
C VAL A 816 -40.53 -25.66 -40.37
N GLN A 817 -40.10 -25.30 -41.58
CA GLN A 817 -38.95 -25.95 -42.23
C GLN A 817 -37.65 -25.69 -41.44
N LEU A 818 -37.53 -24.50 -40.85
CA LEU A 818 -36.39 -24.10 -40.03
C LEU A 818 -36.50 -24.59 -38.57
N ASN A 819 -37.72 -24.64 -38.03
CA ASN A 819 -38.00 -25.17 -36.70
C ASN A 819 -39.30 -25.99 -36.71
N PRO A 820 -39.23 -27.32 -36.93
CA PRO A 820 -40.40 -28.19 -36.99
C PRO A 820 -41.26 -28.22 -35.72
N ASP A 821 -40.71 -27.79 -34.57
CA ASP A 821 -41.38 -27.79 -33.27
C ASP A 821 -42.20 -26.51 -33.02
N GLN A 822 -42.21 -25.57 -33.97
CA GLN A 822 -42.99 -24.33 -33.87
C GLN A 822 -44.50 -24.60 -34.03
N ALA A 823 -45.14 -25.11 -32.98
CA ALA A 823 -46.54 -25.55 -32.98
C ALA A 823 -47.54 -24.48 -33.45
N GLN A 824 -47.31 -23.21 -33.09
CA GLN A 824 -48.19 -22.10 -33.49
C GLN A 824 -48.18 -21.87 -35.01
N ALA A 825 -47.05 -22.09 -35.68
CA ALA A 825 -46.97 -21.94 -37.14
C ALA A 825 -47.79 -23.03 -37.85
N TRP A 826 -47.71 -24.28 -37.36
CA TRP A 826 -48.57 -25.38 -37.83
C TRP A 826 -50.06 -25.06 -37.64
N MET A 827 -50.44 -24.59 -36.45
CA MET A 827 -51.81 -24.20 -36.15
C MET A 827 -52.30 -23.09 -37.10
N ASN A 828 -51.49 -22.06 -37.36
CA ASN A 828 -51.85 -20.96 -38.25
C ASN A 828 -51.98 -21.40 -39.71
N MET A 829 -51.12 -22.30 -40.19
CA MET A 829 -51.26 -22.91 -41.52
C MET A 829 -52.56 -23.71 -41.64
N GLY A 830 -52.92 -24.48 -40.61
CA GLY A 830 -54.20 -25.17 -40.52
C GLY A 830 -55.39 -24.21 -40.60
N GLY A 831 -55.33 -23.10 -39.85
CA GLY A 831 -56.31 -22.00 -39.91
C GLY A 831 -56.49 -21.43 -41.31
N ILE A 832 -55.39 -21.15 -42.02
CA ILE A 832 -55.45 -20.61 -43.38
C ILE A 832 -56.09 -21.62 -44.36
N GLN A 833 -55.74 -22.90 -44.28
CA GLN A 833 -56.35 -23.93 -45.14
C GLN A 833 -57.83 -24.16 -44.81
N HIS A 834 -58.21 -24.05 -43.54
CA HIS A 834 -59.60 -24.11 -43.09
C HIS A 834 -60.41 -22.98 -43.72
N ILE A 835 -59.91 -21.73 -43.68
CA ILE A 835 -60.55 -20.57 -44.32
C ILE A 835 -60.70 -20.78 -45.84
N LYS A 836 -59.74 -21.45 -46.48
CA LYS A 836 -59.76 -21.76 -47.93
C LYS A 836 -60.63 -22.97 -48.31
N GLY A 837 -61.31 -23.60 -47.35
CA GLY A 837 -62.13 -24.80 -47.59
C GLY A 837 -61.34 -26.09 -47.85
N LYS A 838 -60.01 -26.07 -47.65
CA LYS A 838 -59.12 -27.22 -47.86
C LYS A 838 -59.00 -28.05 -46.58
N TYR A 839 -60.11 -28.68 -46.19
CA TYR A 839 -60.26 -29.30 -44.88
C TYR A 839 -59.29 -30.45 -44.59
N VAL A 840 -58.95 -31.27 -45.60
CA VAL A 840 -57.98 -32.37 -45.44
C VAL A 840 -56.60 -31.84 -45.06
N SER A 841 -56.10 -30.81 -45.76
CA SER A 841 -54.84 -30.17 -45.43
C SER A 841 -54.89 -29.44 -44.08
N ALA A 842 -56.02 -28.78 -43.77
CA ALA A 842 -56.22 -28.12 -42.49
C ALA A 842 -56.13 -29.11 -41.31
N ARG A 843 -56.77 -30.28 -41.43
CA ARG A 843 -56.71 -31.37 -40.44
C ARG A 843 -55.27 -31.82 -40.20
N ALA A 844 -54.53 -32.11 -41.27
CA ALA A 844 -53.13 -32.55 -41.17
C ALA A 844 -52.25 -31.54 -40.40
N TYR A 845 -52.43 -30.24 -40.65
CA TYR A 845 -51.67 -29.20 -39.93
C TYR A 845 -52.10 -29.05 -38.47
N TYR A 846 -53.40 -29.14 -38.17
CA TYR A 846 -53.88 -29.12 -36.79
C TYR A 846 -53.44 -30.35 -35.99
N GLU A 847 -53.47 -31.54 -36.59
CA GLU A 847 -52.97 -32.78 -35.97
C GLU A 847 -51.48 -32.67 -35.69
N ARG A 848 -50.70 -32.11 -36.63
CA ARG A 848 -49.27 -31.86 -36.40
C ARG A 848 -49.03 -30.87 -35.26
N ALA A 849 -49.81 -29.79 -35.19
CA ALA A 849 -49.74 -28.83 -34.09
C ALA A 849 -50.15 -29.47 -32.74
N LEU A 850 -51.14 -30.37 -32.75
CA LEU A 850 -51.63 -31.05 -31.55
C LEU A 850 -50.63 -32.10 -31.04
N GLN A 851 -49.89 -32.76 -31.93
CA GLN A 851 -48.77 -33.62 -31.54
C GLN A 851 -47.71 -32.84 -30.74
N LEU A 852 -47.48 -31.58 -31.09
CA LEU A 852 -46.53 -30.71 -30.41
C LEU A 852 -47.10 -30.10 -29.11
N VAL A 853 -48.42 -29.85 -29.06
CA VAL A 853 -49.11 -29.31 -27.87
C VAL A 853 -50.39 -30.13 -27.59
N PRO A 854 -50.26 -31.34 -26.99
CA PRO A 854 -51.38 -32.29 -26.83
C PRO A 854 -52.57 -31.76 -26.01
N ASP A 855 -52.33 -30.80 -25.12
CA ASP A 855 -53.34 -30.24 -24.23
C ASP A 855 -54.03 -28.99 -24.78
N SER A 856 -53.72 -28.57 -26.02
CA SER A 856 -54.33 -27.39 -26.61
C SER A 856 -55.83 -27.57 -26.86
N LYS A 857 -56.64 -26.92 -26.02
CA LYS A 857 -58.10 -26.86 -26.16
C LYS A 857 -58.52 -26.29 -27.52
N LEU A 858 -57.84 -25.22 -27.96
CA LEU A 858 -58.10 -24.55 -29.23
C LEU A 858 -57.92 -25.49 -30.44
N LEU A 859 -56.87 -26.31 -30.44
CA LEU A 859 -56.62 -27.27 -31.52
C LEU A 859 -57.69 -28.38 -31.55
N LYS A 860 -58.07 -28.90 -30.39
CA LYS A 860 -59.16 -29.88 -30.26
C LYS A 860 -60.49 -29.31 -30.75
N GLU A 861 -60.81 -28.06 -30.42
CA GLU A 861 -62.00 -27.36 -30.91
C GLU A 861 -61.98 -27.15 -32.42
N ASN A 862 -60.82 -26.81 -33.00
CA ASN A 862 -60.66 -26.64 -34.45
C ASN A 862 -60.84 -27.97 -35.21
N LEU A 863 -60.32 -29.08 -34.69
CA LEU A 863 -60.54 -30.42 -35.23
C LEU A 863 -62.02 -30.84 -35.14
N ALA A 864 -62.67 -30.60 -33.99
CA ALA A 864 -64.11 -30.88 -33.83
C ALA A 864 -65.01 -30.04 -34.75
N LYS A 865 -64.58 -28.85 -35.17
CA LYS A 865 -65.26 -28.08 -36.23
C LYS A 865 -65.15 -28.77 -37.59
N LEU A 866 -63.99 -29.32 -37.92
CA LEU A 866 -63.79 -30.10 -39.15
C LEU A 866 -64.62 -31.38 -39.14
N ASP A 867 -64.69 -32.11 -38.03
CA ASP A 867 -65.52 -33.32 -37.90
C ASP A 867 -67.01 -33.03 -38.20
N ARG A 868 -67.54 -31.91 -37.67
CA ARG A 868 -68.92 -31.48 -37.94
C ARG A 868 -69.15 -31.09 -39.40
N LEU A 869 -68.17 -30.47 -40.04
CA LEU A 869 -68.25 -30.10 -41.45
C LEU A 869 -68.20 -31.34 -42.36
N GLU A 870 -67.30 -32.28 -42.08
CA GLU A 870 -67.21 -33.56 -42.79
C GLU A 870 -68.51 -34.36 -42.69
N LYS A 871 -69.10 -34.45 -41.49
CA LYS A 871 -70.39 -35.11 -41.28
C LYS A 871 -71.50 -34.47 -42.12
N ARG A 872 -71.61 -33.13 -42.13
CA ARG A 872 -72.59 -32.42 -42.97
C ARG A 872 -72.37 -32.65 -44.46
N LEU A 873 -71.13 -32.64 -44.93
CA LEU A 873 -70.79 -32.89 -46.33
C LEU A 873 -71.08 -34.34 -46.75
N GLN A 874 -70.99 -35.28 -45.80
CA GLN A 874 -71.36 -36.67 -46.03
C GLN A 874 -72.88 -36.82 -46.08
N GLU A 875 -73.63 -36.21 -45.16
CA GLU A 875 -75.10 -36.18 -45.17
C GLU A 875 -75.68 -35.55 -46.47
N VAL A 876 -75.05 -34.50 -47.01
CA VAL A 876 -75.45 -33.91 -48.30
C VAL A 876 -75.17 -34.87 -49.46
N ARG A 877 -74.00 -35.52 -49.49
CA ARG A 877 -73.67 -36.49 -50.54
C ARG A 877 -74.56 -37.73 -50.50
N GLU A 878 -74.94 -38.20 -49.31
CA GLU A 878 -75.87 -39.31 -49.15
C GLU A 878 -77.28 -38.93 -49.65
N LYS A 879 -77.74 -37.69 -49.37
CA LYS A 879 -79.01 -37.18 -49.92
C LYS A 879 -79.02 -37.01 -51.43
N ASP A 880 -77.90 -36.63 -52.05
CA ASP A 880 -77.80 -36.52 -53.52
C ASP A 880 -77.72 -37.91 -54.21
N GLN A 881 -77.45 -38.98 -53.46
CA GLN A 881 -77.38 -40.36 -53.97
C GLN A 881 -78.67 -41.17 -53.78
N THR A 882 -79.58 -40.74 -52.91
CA THR A 882 -80.94 -41.28 -52.75
C THR A 882 -81.93 -40.53 -53.61
#